data_AF-A0A661PZF4-F1
#
_entry.id   AF-A0A661PZF4-F1
#
_cell.length_a   1.000
_cell.length_b   1.000
_cell.length_c   1.000
_cell.angle_alpha   90.00
_cell.angle_beta   90.00
_cell.angle_gamma   90.00
#
_symmetry.space_group_name_H-M   'P 1'
#
loop_
_entity.id
_entity.type
_entity.pdbx_description
1 polymer ?
#
loop_
_entity_poly.entity_id
_entity_poly.type
_entity_poly.pdbx_seq_one_letter_code
_entity_poly.pdbx_strand_id
1 'polypeptide(L)'
;MDELLFFKKNRHQIRKLIGLEHDIEQPHCDAFDEEDFSEFWQHVETLEESLHIHGIELENLIEHPRETLNKAEQYGILLEDFFTSRDFALLEHCLSPCEGCIETLFDEYDKQKEIIAAGRELEDSNPINVEELKRGLPATMGMGRPMLFAAAPEERPEPAGLEGQATGLLVCTNQGEKRANVAECFAWVGKSPTKQLQLELNGCNVDKRGDIETTEAIDEYLYKKLIKIFENNYLLRALKLDHRMVVIDLTDEYIFEKADSLALAAVMAAVYAVTGYKEDLPTAYSAKLSINGRLLKVGKVPQKLETAKRHGIKRVVLPALNRKDCPENFLTDNNFQVLFFNNLSELFAEIGIAIPRQNLQKITNDQQPGFSSHPEPAPEKKHPPTTNSNDTETFCQAQKSIIQRFLAFGLDKDFANRLLSLLSHLRHSQNESHPFSTVIFIGDAEEINHFLPSADLEIIREQTLEEIIQSSDNGYHSLFSLANGKELGLVVIHDGTAVSLRRVNVATADRDDIAPLLMAECHHYATLSQLCNSLVIFFPSTSEQIYLFAAGRLFARYFRGFWELLDYQALETQLQLAARQHGIPWSLMEKTAKAVIGMSIHGQEGGFFFHPTPYDEIECLISPLTDSADIRITDLHLKNLDEQELLNLSRGKGTIVLDYQGTIKAIHAYCLPDANHLKAGLEANGNVQLFKQLHQKIGGVGILIAENGTITILTDN
;
A
#
# COMPACT_ATOMS: atom_id res chain seq x y z
N MET A 1 44.34 0.27 -2.60
CA MET A 1 45.01 0.26 -3.93
C MET A 1 45.94 -0.94 -4.13
N ASP A 2 46.86 -1.20 -3.20
CA ASP A 2 47.70 -2.40 -3.25
C ASP A 2 46.87 -3.69 -3.18
N GLU A 3 45.76 -3.70 -2.42
CA GLU A 3 44.75 -4.78 -2.37
C GLU A 3 44.03 -5.04 -3.71
N LEU A 4 43.64 -3.98 -4.44
CA LEU A 4 43.00 -4.10 -5.76
C LEU A 4 43.98 -4.63 -6.83
N LEU A 5 45.22 -4.13 -6.83
CA LEU A 5 46.31 -4.68 -7.63
C LEU A 5 46.63 -6.14 -7.24
N PHE A 6 46.46 -6.47 -5.97
CA PHE A 6 46.63 -7.81 -5.39
C PHE A 6 45.54 -8.80 -5.83
N PHE A 7 44.27 -8.43 -5.83
CA PHE A 7 43.18 -9.27 -6.39
C PHE A 7 43.34 -9.45 -7.91
N LYS A 8 43.73 -8.38 -8.62
CA LYS A 8 43.98 -8.42 -10.08
C LYS A 8 45.13 -9.36 -10.45
N LYS A 9 46.22 -9.36 -9.67
CA LYS A 9 47.42 -10.19 -9.93
C LYS A 9 47.18 -11.68 -9.63
N ASN A 10 46.28 -12.01 -8.70
CA ASN A 10 46.06 -13.38 -8.22
C ASN A 10 44.71 -14.00 -8.65
N ARG A 11 43.95 -13.32 -9.53
CA ARG A 11 42.63 -13.71 -10.06
C ARG A 11 42.45 -15.20 -10.37
N HIS A 12 43.44 -15.82 -11.01
CA HIS A 12 43.31 -17.21 -11.46
C HIS A 12 43.38 -18.23 -10.31
N GLN A 13 44.14 -17.93 -9.25
CA GLN A 13 44.25 -18.76 -8.06
C GLN A 13 42.99 -18.65 -7.20
N ILE A 14 42.45 -17.43 -7.06
CA ILE A 14 41.20 -17.17 -6.32
C ILE A 14 40.02 -17.91 -6.97
N ARG A 15 39.85 -17.83 -8.30
CA ARG A 15 38.80 -18.58 -9.03
C ARG A 15 38.87 -20.10 -8.80
N LYS A 16 40.08 -20.64 -8.76
CA LYS A 16 40.30 -22.07 -8.51
C LYS A 16 39.99 -22.47 -7.07
N LEU A 17 40.12 -21.55 -6.12
CA LEU A 17 39.84 -21.78 -4.71
C LEU A 17 38.35 -21.83 -4.40
N ILE A 18 37.55 -21.00 -5.07
CA ILE A 18 36.10 -20.87 -4.85
C ILE A 18 35.24 -21.73 -5.79
N GLY A 19 35.85 -22.68 -6.52
CA GLY A 19 35.11 -23.65 -7.34
C GLY A 19 34.45 -23.09 -8.61
N LEU A 20 34.79 -21.87 -9.04
CA LEU A 20 34.25 -21.24 -10.24
C LEU A 20 35.09 -21.61 -11.49
N GLU A 21 34.92 -22.84 -11.98
CA GLU A 21 35.59 -23.35 -13.20
C GLU A 21 34.71 -23.26 -14.48
N HIS A 22 33.57 -22.57 -14.44
CA HIS A 22 32.68 -22.44 -15.60
C HIS A 22 32.57 -21.00 -16.11
N ASP A 23 32.61 -20.85 -17.44
CA ASP A 23 32.43 -19.58 -18.14
C ASP A 23 30.99 -19.08 -17.95
N ILE A 24 30.80 -18.14 -17.02
CA ILE A 24 29.56 -17.39 -16.85
C ILE A 24 29.57 -16.23 -17.85
N GLU A 25 28.45 -15.98 -18.53
CA GLU A 25 28.28 -14.85 -19.45
C GLU A 25 28.56 -13.52 -18.70
N GLN A 26 29.42 -12.67 -19.27
CA GLN A 26 29.86 -11.43 -18.61
C GLN A 26 28.69 -10.48 -18.36
N PRO A 27 28.48 -9.99 -17.12
CA PRO A 27 27.49 -8.96 -16.84
C PRO A 27 27.91 -7.60 -17.44
N HIS A 28 26.94 -6.84 -17.93
CA HIS A 28 27.12 -5.48 -18.47
C HIS A 28 27.48 -4.47 -17.36
N CYS A 29 28.29 -3.46 -17.72
CA CYS A 29 28.86 -2.43 -16.82
C CYS A 29 27.83 -1.62 -16.01
N ASP A 30 26.62 -1.48 -16.52
CA ASP A 30 25.57 -0.64 -15.92
C ASP A 30 24.79 -1.35 -14.79
N ALA A 31 25.23 -2.55 -14.38
CA ALA A 31 24.51 -3.42 -13.45
C ALA A 31 24.89 -3.24 -11.97
N PHE A 32 25.91 -2.42 -11.67
CA PHE A 32 26.42 -2.25 -10.31
C PHE A 32 26.53 -0.76 -9.97
N ASP A 33 26.01 -0.35 -8.81
CA ASP A 33 26.03 1.03 -8.35
C ASP A 33 26.98 1.24 -7.14
N GLU A 34 27.08 2.47 -6.65
CA GLU A 34 27.97 2.84 -5.53
C GLU A 34 27.64 2.06 -4.23
N GLU A 35 26.38 1.65 -4.03
CA GLU A 35 25.96 0.88 -2.84
C GLU A 35 26.48 -0.56 -2.91
N ASP A 36 26.42 -1.20 -4.09
CA ASP A 36 26.95 -2.56 -4.31
C ASP A 36 28.46 -2.66 -3.96
N PHE A 37 29.24 -1.62 -4.28
CA PHE A 37 30.66 -1.57 -3.93
C PHE A 37 30.91 -1.36 -2.44
N SER A 38 30.10 -0.53 -1.78
CA SER A 38 30.20 -0.30 -0.34
C SER A 38 29.87 -1.56 0.46
N GLU A 39 28.84 -2.30 0.06
CA GLU A 39 28.43 -3.57 0.69
C GLU A 39 29.52 -4.64 0.53
N PHE A 40 30.10 -4.76 -0.67
CA PHE A 40 31.21 -5.67 -0.92
C PHE A 40 32.42 -5.40 0.00
N TRP A 41 32.82 -4.13 0.17
CA TRP A 41 33.94 -3.79 1.04
C TRP A 41 33.64 -4.05 2.52
N GLN A 42 32.41 -3.85 2.95
CA GLN A 42 31.98 -4.19 4.31
C GLN A 42 32.08 -5.70 4.56
N HIS A 43 31.76 -6.54 3.57
CA HIS A 43 31.96 -7.99 3.65
C HIS A 43 33.46 -8.37 3.73
N VAL A 44 34.32 -7.68 2.97
CA VAL A 44 35.78 -7.89 3.02
C VAL A 44 36.36 -7.50 4.38
N GLU A 45 35.97 -6.35 4.94
CA GLU A 45 36.40 -5.90 6.27
C GLU A 45 35.94 -6.89 7.35
N THR A 46 34.69 -7.36 7.28
CA THR A 46 34.15 -8.33 8.24
C THR A 46 34.90 -9.66 8.18
N LEU A 47 35.29 -10.10 6.98
CA LEU A 47 36.12 -11.30 6.80
C LEU A 47 37.53 -11.08 7.34
N GLU A 48 38.15 -9.93 7.08
CA GLU A 48 39.49 -9.60 7.59
C GLU A 48 39.53 -9.55 9.11
N GLU A 49 38.55 -8.90 9.75
CA GLU A 49 38.40 -8.89 11.20
C GLU A 49 38.26 -10.32 11.75
N SER A 50 37.42 -11.14 11.12
CA SER A 50 37.21 -12.54 11.50
C SER A 50 38.51 -13.35 11.39
N LEU A 51 39.28 -13.19 10.31
CA LEU A 51 40.57 -13.88 10.14
C LEU A 51 41.61 -13.37 11.15
N HIS A 52 41.67 -12.07 11.40
CA HIS A 52 42.62 -11.45 12.33
C HIS A 52 42.42 -11.92 13.77
N ILE A 53 41.17 -12.07 14.23
CA ILE A 53 40.82 -12.63 15.54
C ILE A 53 41.45 -14.00 15.77
N HIS A 54 41.60 -14.79 14.70
CA HIS A 54 42.16 -16.14 14.74
C HIS A 54 43.65 -16.23 14.37
N GLY A 55 44.34 -15.08 14.31
CA GLY A 55 45.76 -15.00 13.96
C GLY A 55 46.03 -15.50 12.54
N ILE A 56 45.09 -15.22 11.64
CA ILE A 56 45.19 -15.50 10.21
C ILE A 56 45.26 -14.15 9.50
N GLU A 57 46.43 -13.81 8.97
CA GLU A 57 46.54 -12.59 8.14
C GLU A 57 45.90 -12.87 6.77
N LEU A 58 45.13 -11.92 6.26
CA LEU A 58 44.41 -12.05 4.99
C LEU A 58 45.38 -12.33 3.82
N GLU A 59 46.62 -11.82 3.89
CA GLU A 59 47.67 -12.08 2.90
C GLU A 59 48.05 -13.58 2.81
N ASN A 60 47.98 -14.32 3.92
CA ASN A 60 48.27 -15.75 3.95
C ASN A 60 47.23 -16.56 3.16
N LEU A 61 46.02 -16.03 2.97
CA LEU A 61 44.97 -16.65 2.17
C LEU A 61 45.38 -16.73 0.68
N ILE A 62 46.42 -16.00 0.26
CA ILE A 62 46.95 -16.00 -1.11
C ILE A 62 48.30 -16.71 -1.20
N GLU A 63 49.19 -16.53 -0.22
CA GLU A 63 50.49 -17.22 -0.24
C GLU A 63 50.34 -18.73 -0.01
N HIS A 64 49.43 -19.12 0.89
CA HIS A 64 49.20 -20.52 1.30
C HIS A 64 47.70 -20.85 1.37
N PRO A 65 46.93 -20.65 0.29
CA PRO A 65 45.47 -20.59 0.31
C PRO A 65 44.81 -21.84 0.89
N ARG A 66 45.33 -23.03 0.59
CA ARG A 66 44.82 -24.29 1.15
C ARG A 66 45.10 -24.41 2.64
N GLU A 67 46.28 -24.04 3.12
CA GLU A 67 46.59 -24.13 4.54
C GLU A 67 45.80 -23.09 5.34
N THR A 68 45.66 -21.89 4.78
CA THR A 68 44.92 -20.79 5.40
C THR A 68 43.42 -21.04 5.42
N LEU A 69 42.82 -21.58 4.34
CA LEU A 69 41.41 -21.99 4.34
C LEU A 69 41.16 -23.16 5.28
N ASN A 70 42.02 -24.19 5.29
CA ASN A 70 41.89 -25.28 6.25
C ASN A 70 42.01 -24.77 7.70
N LYS A 71 42.83 -23.76 7.94
CA LYS A 71 42.98 -23.11 9.26
C LYS A 71 41.75 -22.26 9.59
N ALA A 72 41.18 -21.53 8.63
CA ALA A 72 39.95 -20.75 8.80
C ALA A 72 38.72 -21.66 9.04
N GLU A 73 38.59 -22.76 8.28
CA GLU A 73 37.56 -23.79 8.46
C GLU A 73 37.67 -24.47 9.83
N GLN A 74 38.87 -24.70 10.35
CA GLN A 74 39.07 -25.20 11.72
C GLN A 74 38.50 -24.26 12.80
N TYR A 75 38.35 -22.97 12.49
CA TYR A 75 37.71 -21.97 13.34
C TYR A 75 36.26 -21.67 12.94
N GLY A 76 35.70 -22.41 11.97
CA GLY A 76 34.31 -22.26 11.52
C GLY A 76 34.06 -21.05 10.63
N ILE A 77 35.11 -20.50 9.99
CA ILE A 77 35.00 -19.39 9.06
C ILE A 77 34.90 -19.96 7.64
N LEU A 78 33.70 -19.96 7.04
CA LEU A 78 33.49 -20.36 5.65
C LEU A 78 33.35 -19.10 4.78
N LEU A 79 34.06 -19.02 3.66
CA LEU A 79 33.98 -17.85 2.76
C LEU A 79 32.56 -17.62 2.20
N GLU A 80 31.78 -18.69 2.07
CA GLU A 80 30.38 -18.66 1.62
C GLU A 80 29.46 -17.93 2.62
N ASP A 81 29.88 -17.81 3.89
CA ASP A 81 29.13 -17.09 4.92
C ASP A 81 29.31 -15.56 4.82
N PHE A 82 30.33 -15.09 4.09
CA PHE A 82 30.67 -13.66 3.96
C PHE A 82 30.38 -13.09 2.58
N PHE A 83 30.35 -13.92 1.53
CA PHE A 83 30.16 -13.45 0.16
C PHE A 83 28.90 -14.07 -0.46
N THR A 84 28.04 -13.20 -0.97
CA THR A 84 26.86 -13.57 -1.75
C THR A 84 27.24 -13.93 -3.18
N SER A 85 26.35 -14.62 -3.91
CA SER A 85 26.51 -14.83 -5.36
C SER A 85 26.66 -13.53 -6.15
N ARG A 86 26.19 -12.41 -5.60
CA ARG A 86 26.28 -11.06 -6.18
C ARG A 86 27.67 -10.45 -5.94
N ASP A 87 28.27 -10.65 -4.77
CA ASP A 87 29.67 -10.27 -4.47
C ASP A 87 30.65 -10.98 -5.41
N PHE A 88 30.39 -12.26 -5.70
CA PHE A 88 31.19 -13.01 -6.68
C PHE A 88 31.03 -12.48 -8.11
N ALA A 89 29.83 -12.06 -8.51
CA ALA A 89 29.58 -11.45 -9.82
C ALA A 89 30.25 -10.06 -9.95
N LEU A 90 30.24 -9.27 -8.87
CA LEU A 90 30.94 -7.98 -8.77
C LEU A 90 32.47 -8.17 -8.89
N LEU A 91 33.03 -9.14 -8.15
CA LEU A 91 34.43 -9.55 -8.27
C LEU A 91 34.79 -9.97 -9.71
N GLU A 92 33.94 -10.75 -10.37
CA GLU A 92 34.18 -11.17 -11.75
C GLU A 92 34.12 -10.03 -12.76
N HIS A 93 33.21 -9.06 -12.56
CA HIS A 93 33.06 -7.87 -13.39
C HIS A 93 34.26 -6.92 -13.24
N CYS A 94 34.63 -6.57 -12.00
CA CYS A 94 35.70 -5.61 -11.71
C CYS A 94 37.11 -6.14 -11.99
N LEU A 95 37.28 -7.46 -12.07
CA LEU A 95 38.54 -8.10 -12.47
C LEU A 95 38.71 -8.22 -14.00
N SER A 96 37.72 -7.76 -14.79
CA SER A 96 37.80 -7.48 -16.23
C SER A 96 38.14 -6.00 -16.46
N PRO A 97 38.97 -5.61 -17.45
CA PRO A 97 39.47 -4.24 -17.55
C PRO A 97 38.38 -3.29 -18.09
N CYS A 98 37.51 -2.81 -17.21
CA CYS A 98 36.63 -1.67 -17.46
C CYS A 98 37.25 -0.42 -16.83
N GLU A 99 37.58 0.58 -17.65
CA GLU A 99 38.15 1.85 -17.17
C GLU A 99 37.16 2.63 -16.26
N GLY A 100 35.85 2.54 -16.50
CA GLY A 100 34.83 3.26 -15.72
C GLY A 100 34.64 2.75 -14.28
N CYS A 101 34.70 1.42 -14.07
CA CYS A 101 34.61 0.86 -12.71
C CYS A 101 35.87 1.18 -11.89
N ILE A 102 37.02 1.27 -12.57
CA ILE A 102 38.28 1.66 -11.95
C ILE A 102 38.23 3.13 -11.51
N GLU A 103 37.73 4.04 -12.36
CA GLU A 103 37.55 5.46 -12.00
C GLU A 103 36.58 5.65 -10.83
N THR A 104 35.46 4.93 -10.81
CA THR A 104 34.47 4.99 -9.71
C THR A 104 35.07 4.51 -8.38
N LEU A 105 35.87 3.44 -8.41
CA LEU A 105 36.61 2.95 -7.24
C LEU A 105 37.67 3.95 -6.75
N PHE A 106 38.31 4.71 -7.66
CA PHE A 106 39.27 5.75 -7.28
C PHE A 106 38.60 6.95 -6.62
N ASP A 107 37.47 7.41 -7.15
CA ASP A 107 36.71 8.53 -6.57
C ASP A 107 36.21 8.22 -5.15
N GLU A 108 35.76 6.99 -4.90
CA GLU A 108 35.27 6.59 -3.57
C GLU A 108 36.41 6.44 -2.54
N TYR A 109 37.57 5.93 -2.97
CA TYR A 109 38.76 5.87 -2.12
C TYR A 109 39.23 7.28 -1.72
N ASP A 110 39.20 8.24 -2.63
CA ASP A 110 39.59 9.63 -2.31
C ASP A 110 38.59 10.28 -1.34
N LYS A 111 37.27 10.01 -1.48
CA LYS A 111 36.25 10.47 -0.51
C LYS A 111 36.46 9.87 0.89
N GLN A 112 36.71 8.56 0.99
CA GLN A 112 36.98 7.87 2.26
C GLN A 112 38.24 8.43 2.95
N LYS A 113 39.27 8.75 2.17
CA LYS A 113 40.50 9.36 2.67
C LYS A 113 40.28 10.77 3.23
N GLU A 114 39.39 11.56 2.61
CA GLU A 114 38.97 12.87 3.12
C GLU A 114 38.17 12.74 4.43
N ILE A 115 37.30 11.72 4.55
CA ILE A 115 36.53 11.45 5.78
C ILE A 115 37.45 11.06 6.93
N ILE A 116 38.44 10.19 6.68
CA ILE A 116 39.42 9.77 7.69
C ILE A 116 40.34 10.94 8.10
N ALA A 117 40.71 11.80 7.15
CA ALA A 117 41.49 13.01 7.43
C ALA A 117 40.68 14.02 8.28
N ALA A 118 39.39 14.21 7.98
CA ALA A 118 38.49 15.07 8.75
C ALA A 118 38.21 14.51 10.16
N GLY A 119 38.12 13.18 10.30
CA GLY A 119 37.97 12.51 11.60
C GLY A 119 39.18 12.71 12.51
N ARG A 120 40.40 12.72 11.97
CA ARG A 120 41.64 12.93 12.75
C ARG A 120 41.85 14.38 13.20
N GLU A 121 41.31 15.38 12.50
CA GLU A 121 41.36 16.79 12.94
C GLU A 121 40.40 17.09 14.10
N LEU A 122 39.35 16.28 14.28
CA LEU A 122 38.34 16.44 15.33
C LEU A 122 38.72 15.84 16.69
N GLU A 123 39.67 14.88 16.73
CA GLU A 123 40.13 14.28 17.99
C GLU A 123 41.16 15.15 18.74
N ASP A 124 41.81 16.12 18.07
CA ASP A 124 42.90 16.90 18.64
C ASP A 124 42.50 18.30 19.19
N SER A 125 41.21 18.67 19.23
CA SER A 125 40.77 20.02 19.62
C SER A 125 39.73 20.11 20.76
N ASN A 126 40.23 19.85 21.97
CA ASN A 126 39.86 20.44 23.28
C ASN A 126 38.44 20.24 23.90
N PRO A 127 38.33 20.08 25.25
CA PRO A 127 37.07 19.84 25.96
C PRO A 127 36.43 21.15 26.45
N ILE A 128 35.09 21.25 26.39
CA ILE A 128 34.35 22.39 26.98
C ILE A 128 33.32 21.93 28.02
N ASN A 129 33.33 22.69 29.11
CA ASN A 129 32.72 22.51 30.42
C ASN A 129 31.23 22.95 30.45
N VAL A 130 30.39 22.14 31.10
CA VAL A 130 28.91 22.21 31.07
C VAL A 130 28.31 23.21 32.08
N GLU A 131 29.11 23.92 32.89
CA GLU A 131 28.59 24.76 33.99
C GLU A 131 28.26 26.24 33.67
N GLU A 132 28.60 26.78 32.50
CA GLU A 132 28.36 28.22 32.22
C GLU A 132 27.01 28.55 31.55
N LEU A 133 26.20 27.56 31.19
CA LEU A 133 24.91 27.78 30.49
C LEU A 133 23.70 28.01 31.42
N LYS A 134 23.92 28.18 32.74
CA LYS A 134 22.84 28.24 33.75
C LYS A 134 22.49 29.61 34.34
N ARG A 135 22.94 30.75 33.80
CA ARG A 135 22.60 32.06 34.40
C ARG A 135 22.29 33.16 33.38
N GLY A 136 21.05 33.62 33.36
CA GLY A 136 20.73 35.00 32.96
C GLY A 136 19.35 35.23 32.36
N LEU A 137 18.37 35.58 33.21
CA LEU A 137 17.13 36.24 32.81
C LEU A 137 16.82 37.34 33.83
N PRO A 138 16.39 38.54 33.40
CA PRO A 138 15.57 39.40 34.24
C PRO A 138 14.23 39.78 33.59
N ALA A 139 13.22 39.84 34.47
CA ALA A 139 11.85 40.31 34.31
C ALA A 139 11.78 41.80 33.86
N THR A 140 10.69 42.35 33.31
CA THR A 140 9.48 42.80 34.06
C THR A 140 8.31 43.27 33.15
N MET A 141 7.07 42.89 33.53
CA MET A 141 5.78 43.63 33.68
C MET A 141 5.30 44.66 32.62
N GLY A 142 4.00 44.79 32.26
CA GLY A 142 2.80 44.14 32.77
C GLY A 142 1.44 44.65 32.22
N MET A 143 0.40 43.95 32.70
CA MET A 143 -1.02 44.29 32.97
C MET A 143 -2.03 44.75 31.90
N GLY A 144 -3.07 43.92 31.74
CA GLY A 144 -4.48 44.29 31.46
C GLY A 144 -5.40 43.06 31.35
N ARG A 145 -6.29 42.81 32.33
CA ARG A 145 -7.32 41.72 32.40
C ARG A 145 -8.73 42.35 32.38
N PRO A 146 -9.87 41.61 32.26
CA PRO A 146 -10.09 40.24 31.75
C PRO A 146 -11.33 40.10 30.81
N MET A 147 -11.42 39.03 30.00
CA MET A 147 -12.71 38.39 29.69
C MET A 147 -12.55 36.87 29.65
N LEU A 148 -13.52 36.18 30.23
CA LEU A 148 -13.56 34.73 30.46
C LEU A 148 -13.66 33.96 29.13
N PHE A 149 -12.71 33.06 28.88
CA PHE A 149 -12.93 31.86 28.08
C PHE A 149 -12.42 30.65 28.86
N ALA A 150 -13.26 29.61 28.89
CA ALA A 150 -12.96 28.32 29.46
C ALA A 150 -11.80 27.64 28.72
N ALA A 151 -11.05 26.81 29.46
CA ALA A 151 -9.83 26.11 29.08
C ALA A 151 -9.70 25.74 27.59
N ALA A 152 -8.75 26.38 26.91
CA ALA A 152 -8.17 25.92 25.66
C ALA A 152 -7.07 24.88 25.95
N PRO A 153 -6.90 23.84 25.10
CA PRO A 153 -5.78 22.91 25.23
C PRO A 153 -4.45 23.62 24.91
N GLU A 154 -3.40 23.04 25.46
CA GLU A 154 -2.02 23.54 25.55
C GLU A 154 -1.39 23.97 24.21
N GLU A 155 -0.39 24.84 24.36
CA GLU A 155 0.44 25.55 23.36
C GLU A 155 0.53 24.90 21.96
N ARG A 156 0.00 25.61 20.95
CA ARG A 156 0.31 25.34 19.54
C ARG A 156 1.84 25.40 19.35
N PRO A 157 2.47 24.42 18.67
CA PRO A 157 3.87 24.55 18.29
C PRO A 157 4.06 25.82 17.45
N GLU A 158 5.04 26.66 17.78
CA GLU A 158 5.35 27.85 16.99
C GLU A 158 5.61 27.43 15.53
N PRO A 159 4.81 27.89 14.55
CA PRO A 159 4.94 27.44 13.18
C PRO A 159 6.23 28.02 12.59
N ALA A 160 7.29 27.22 12.54
CA ALA A 160 8.54 27.56 11.88
C ALA A 160 8.43 27.55 10.33
N GLY A 161 7.22 27.55 9.76
CA GLY A 161 6.94 27.42 8.33
C GLY A 161 6.26 28.66 7.74
N LEU A 162 6.42 28.88 6.43
CA LEU A 162 5.71 29.93 5.71
C LEU A 162 4.21 29.60 5.65
N GLU A 163 3.37 30.62 5.79
CA GLU A 163 1.92 30.52 5.63
C GLU A 163 1.54 30.64 4.16
N GLY A 164 0.73 29.70 3.68
CA GLY A 164 0.12 29.74 2.36
C GLY A 164 -1.35 30.07 2.44
N GLN A 165 -1.84 30.95 1.57
CA GLN A 165 -3.24 31.34 1.51
C GLN A 165 -3.77 31.14 0.09
N ALA A 166 -4.89 30.44 -0.05
CA ALA A 166 -5.59 30.29 -1.33
C ALA A 166 -7.10 30.50 -1.16
N THR A 167 -7.73 31.10 -2.16
CA THR A 167 -9.17 31.37 -2.14
C THR A 167 -9.92 30.27 -2.87
N GLY A 168 -10.94 29.68 -2.24
CA GLY A 168 -11.80 28.64 -2.81
C GLY A 168 -13.20 29.13 -3.15
N LEU A 169 -13.85 28.53 -4.16
CA LEU A 169 -15.27 28.77 -4.47
C LEU A 169 -16.11 27.53 -4.18
N LEU A 170 -17.14 27.70 -3.37
CA LEU A 170 -18.03 26.63 -2.92
C LEU A 170 -19.49 27.00 -3.10
N VAL A 171 -20.38 26.05 -2.83
CA VAL A 171 -21.83 26.29 -2.74
C VAL A 171 -22.28 25.87 -1.36
N CYS A 172 -22.85 26.81 -0.62
CA CYS A 172 -23.45 26.58 0.69
C CYS A 172 -24.97 26.65 0.56
N THR A 173 -25.65 26.02 1.51
CA THR A 173 -27.10 26.12 1.64
C THR A 173 -27.39 27.02 2.82
N ASN A 174 -27.86 28.24 2.57
CA ASN A 174 -28.25 29.17 3.62
C ASN A 174 -29.78 29.33 3.58
N GLN A 175 -30.46 28.93 4.65
CA GLN A 175 -31.93 28.95 4.74
C GLN A 175 -32.64 28.21 3.59
N GLY A 176 -32.07 27.09 3.12
CA GLY A 176 -32.61 26.29 2.02
C GLY A 176 -32.29 26.82 0.62
N GLU A 177 -31.70 28.01 0.49
CA GLU A 177 -31.21 28.52 -0.78
C GLU A 177 -29.74 28.15 -1.02
N LYS A 178 -29.46 27.54 -2.18
CA LYS A 178 -28.09 27.23 -2.61
C LYS A 178 -27.42 28.49 -3.16
N ARG A 179 -26.46 29.03 -2.43
CA ARG A 179 -25.69 30.22 -2.81
C ARG A 179 -24.20 29.88 -2.93
N ALA A 180 -23.55 30.39 -3.98
CA ALA A 180 -22.11 30.25 -4.10
C ALA A 180 -21.42 31.23 -3.15
N ASN A 181 -20.37 30.78 -2.48
CA ASN A 181 -19.57 31.60 -1.57
C ASN A 181 -18.06 31.45 -1.84
N VAL A 182 -17.31 32.40 -1.31
CA VAL A 182 -15.85 32.35 -1.23
C VAL A 182 -15.47 31.79 0.14
N ALA A 183 -14.44 30.94 0.22
CA ALA A 183 -13.82 30.55 1.48
C ALA A 183 -12.30 30.68 1.36
N GLU A 184 -11.63 31.18 2.39
CA GLU A 184 -10.17 31.25 2.40
C GLU A 184 -9.59 30.01 3.07
N CYS A 185 -8.62 29.39 2.40
CA CYS A 185 -7.86 28.24 2.88
C CYS A 185 -6.48 28.75 3.29
N PHE A 186 -6.16 28.62 4.57
CA PHE A 186 -4.84 28.87 5.11
C PHE A 186 -4.14 27.54 5.35
N ALA A 187 -2.86 27.47 5.03
CA ALA A 187 -2.06 26.28 5.29
C ALA A 187 -0.72 26.62 5.93
N TRP A 188 -0.34 25.80 6.89
CA TRP A 188 0.99 25.80 7.49
C TRP A 188 1.64 24.45 7.24
N VAL A 189 2.89 24.48 6.78
CA VAL A 189 3.64 23.26 6.46
C VAL A 189 4.91 23.21 7.31
N GLY A 190 4.91 22.30 8.28
CA GLY A 190 5.98 22.07 9.24
C GLY A 190 6.74 20.76 9.00
N LYS A 191 7.77 20.52 9.82
CA LYS A 191 8.42 19.20 9.87
C LYS A 191 7.52 18.22 10.61
N SER A 192 7.25 17.07 10.02
CA SER A 192 6.57 15.98 10.73
C SER A 192 7.54 15.30 11.70
N PRO A 193 7.16 15.06 12.97
CA PRO A 193 7.98 14.31 13.92
C PRO A 193 8.19 12.85 13.50
N THR A 194 7.24 12.27 12.75
CA THR A 194 7.28 10.86 12.32
C THR A 194 7.91 10.67 10.94
N LYS A 195 8.29 11.75 10.25
CA LYS A 195 8.62 11.75 8.80
C LYS A 195 7.49 11.20 7.91
N GLN A 196 6.28 11.02 8.41
CA GLN A 196 5.08 10.68 7.62
C GLN A 196 4.14 11.89 7.58
N LEU A 197 3.25 11.92 6.58
CA LEU A 197 2.22 12.95 6.47
C LEU A 197 1.40 13.01 7.76
N GLN A 198 1.31 14.20 8.35
CA GLN A 198 0.36 14.51 9.41
C GLN A 198 -0.52 15.64 8.90
N LEU A 199 -1.73 15.30 8.46
CA LEU A 199 -2.71 16.29 8.01
C LEU A 199 -3.63 16.64 9.19
N GLU A 200 -3.82 17.94 9.42
CA GLU A 200 -4.88 18.49 10.26
C GLU A 200 -5.75 19.41 9.41
N LEU A 201 -7.08 19.31 9.55
CA LEU A 201 -8.04 20.13 8.83
C LEU A 201 -8.99 20.78 9.84
N ASN A 202 -8.96 22.10 9.95
CA ASN A 202 -9.78 22.86 10.88
C ASN A 202 -10.81 23.74 10.13
N GLY A 203 -11.89 24.12 10.82
CA GLY A 203 -12.79 25.18 10.37
C GLY A 203 -13.96 24.75 9.49
N CYS A 204 -14.27 23.46 9.39
CA CYS A 204 -15.54 23.02 8.82
C CYS A 204 -16.53 22.70 9.96
N ASN A 205 -17.63 23.46 10.06
CA ASN A 205 -18.73 23.09 10.95
C ASN A 205 -19.88 22.56 10.10
N VAL A 206 -20.26 21.30 10.32
CA VAL A 206 -21.40 20.66 9.64
C VAL A 206 -22.63 20.79 10.53
N ASP A 207 -23.69 21.42 10.01
CA ASP A 207 -24.99 21.42 10.69
C ASP A 207 -25.58 20.02 10.63
N LYS A 208 -25.74 19.39 11.79
CA LYS A 208 -26.44 18.11 11.92
C LYS A 208 -27.97 18.25 11.89
N ARG A 209 -28.50 19.46 11.59
CA ARG A 209 -29.94 19.75 11.59
C ARG A 209 -30.55 19.69 10.19
N GLY A 210 -30.74 18.47 9.69
CA GLY A 210 -31.58 18.20 8.54
C GLY A 210 -31.72 16.70 8.33
N ASP A 211 -32.94 16.22 8.02
CA ASP A 211 -33.33 14.81 7.82
C ASP A 211 -32.67 14.12 6.61
N ILE A 212 -31.46 14.54 6.23
CA ILE A 212 -30.68 13.94 5.15
C ILE A 212 -29.53 13.17 5.80
N GLU A 213 -29.68 11.86 5.89
CA GLU A 213 -28.65 10.91 6.30
C GLU A 213 -27.47 10.93 5.29
N THR A 214 -26.58 11.92 5.37
CA THR A 214 -25.20 11.75 4.89
C THR A 214 -24.36 11.27 6.06
N THR A 215 -23.92 10.01 6.00
CA THR A 215 -23.28 9.27 7.11
C THR A 215 -21.87 9.70 7.47
N GLU A 216 -21.21 10.58 6.70
CA GLU A 216 -19.86 11.09 7.00
C GLU A 216 -19.90 12.62 7.17
N ALA A 217 -19.23 13.14 8.19
CA ALA A 217 -19.03 14.59 8.33
C ALA A 217 -18.23 15.09 7.12
N ILE A 218 -18.58 16.26 6.58
CA ILE A 218 -17.95 16.84 5.38
C ILE A 218 -16.43 17.00 5.55
N ASP A 219 -16.01 17.32 6.78
CA ASP A 219 -14.62 17.36 7.25
C ASP A 219 -13.91 16.04 6.96
N GLU A 220 -14.55 14.92 7.30
CA GLU A 220 -13.99 13.58 7.16
C GLU A 220 -13.80 13.18 5.69
N TYR A 221 -14.75 13.55 4.82
CA TYR A 221 -14.63 13.28 3.38
C TYR A 221 -13.48 14.07 2.75
N LEU A 222 -13.44 15.39 2.97
CA LEU A 222 -12.38 16.23 2.40
C LEU A 222 -11.02 15.84 2.98
N TYR A 223 -10.96 15.55 4.28
CA TYR A 223 -9.77 15.06 4.97
C TYR A 223 -9.22 13.78 4.37
N LYS A 224 -10.03 12.71 4.31
CA LYS A 224 -9.63 11.40 3.72
C LYS A 224 -9.14 11.57 2.29
N LYS A 225 -9.77 12.47 1.54
CA LYS A 225 -9.41 12.74 0.15
C LYS A 225 -8.08 13.49 0.02
N LEU A 226 -7.85 14.50 0.86
CA LEU A 226 -6.61 15.25 0.88
C LEU A 226 -5.44 14.35 1.29
N ILE A 227 -5.58 13.51 2.31
CA ILE A 227 -4.55 12.51 2.69
C ILE A 227 -4.12 11.71 1.46
N LYS A 228 -5.07 11.07 0.78
CA LYS A 228 -4.75 10.26 -0.40
C LYS A 228 -4.07 11.06 -1.50
N ILE A 229 -4.47 12.32 -1.72
CA ILE A 229 -3.86 13.20 -2.72
C ILE A 229 -2.41 13.55 -2.32
N PHE A 230 -2.17 13.96 -1.07
CA PHE A 230 -0.82 14.32 -0.60
C PHE A 230 0.14 13.12 -0.63
N GLU A 231 -0.33 11.93 -0.24
CA GLU A 231 0.47 10.70 -0.23
C GLU A 231 0.82 10.18 -1.62
N ASN A 232 -0.10 10.27 -2.59
CA ASN A 232 0.04 9.56 -3.86
C ASN A 232 0.37 10.47 -5.04
N ASN A 233 0.16 11.79 -4.94
CA ASN A 233 0.41 12.68 -6.06
C ASN A 233 1.90 13.02 -6.21
N TYR A 234 2.51 12.60 -7.32
CA TYR A 234 3.94 12.78 -7.58
C TYR A 234 4.44 14.24 -7.51
N LEU A 235 3.61 15.23 -7.91
CA LEU A 235 3.98 16.65 -7.84
C LEU A 235 4.05 17.14 -6.39
N LEU A 236 3.13 16.67 -5.55
CA LEU A 236 3.09 17.04 -4.12
C LEU A 236 4.19 16.32 -3.33
N ARG A 237 4.53 15.08 -3.70
CA ARG A 237 5.69 14.35 -3.18
C ARG A 237 7.01 15.02 -3.58
N ALA A 238 7.11 15.59 -4.78
CA ALA A 238 8.28 16.37 -5.18
C ALA A 238 8.48 17.63 -4.31
N LEU A 239 7.42 18.13 -3.67
CA LEU A 239 7.44 19.18 -2.65
C LEU A 239 7.64 18.64 -1.21
N LYS A 240 7.78 17.32 -1.07
CA LYS A 240 7.90 16.56 0.18
C LYS A 240 6.69 16.70 1.10
N LEU A 241 5.51 17.00 0.57
CA LEU A 241 4.31 17.22 1.39
C LEU A 241 3.84 15.94 2.10
N ASP A 242 4.13 14.77 1.53
CA ASP A 242 3.89 13.43 2.09
C ASP A 242 4.73 13.09 3.34
N HIS A 243 5.71 13.92 3.69
CA HIS A 243 6.58 13.73 4.88
C HIS A 243 6.52 14.93 5.84
N ARG A 244 5.46 15.75 5.75
CA ARG A 244 5.31 17.01 6.48
C ARG A 244 4.10 16.98 7.40
N MET A 245 4.14 17.85 8.40
CA MET A 245 2.92 18.25 9.09
C MET A 245 2.26 19.33 8.25
N VAL A 246 1.04 19.10 7.80
CA VAL A 246 0.25 20.03 7.00
C VAL A 246 -1.00 20.36 7.80
N VAL A 247 -1.11 21.60 8.25
CA VAL A 247 -2.31 22.10 8.93
C VAL A 247 -3.05 22.99 7.95
N ILE A 248 -4.33 22.73 7.72
CA ILE A 248 -5.19 23.52 6.83
C ILE A 248 -6.35 24.09 7.63
N ASP A 249 -6.45 25.41 7.71
CA ASP A 249 -7.58 26.11 8.31
C ASP A 249 -8.48 26.65 7.20
N LEU A 250 -9.73 26.20 7.19
CA LEU A 250 -10.76 26.72 6.33
C LEU A 250 -11.51 27.81 7.10
N THR A 251 -11.29 29.06 6.72
CA THR A 251 -11.99 30.18 7.36
C THR A 251 -13.35 30.35 6.75
N ASP A 252 -14.37 29.79 7.40
CA ASP A 252 -15.74 30.28 7.29
C ASP A 252 -16.72 29.55 8.23
N GLU A 253 -17.67 30.28 8.78
CA GLU A 253 -18.75 29.75 9.63
C GLU A 253 -19.88 29.07 8.83
N TYR A 254 -19.67 28.75 7.54
CA TYR A 254 -20.73 28.23 6.69
C TYR A 254 -20.92 26.73 6.81
N ILE A 255 -22.20 26.34 6.77
CA ILE A 255 -22.64 24.95 6.68
C ILE A 255 -22.58 24.54 5.20
N PHE A 256 -21.66 23.64 4.89
CA PHE A 256 -21.46 23.15 3.53
C PHE A 256 -22.45 22.03 3.19
N GLU A 257 -22.84 21.91 1.91
CA GLU A 257 -23.55 20.71 1.42
C GLU A 257 -22.53 19.68 0.90
N LYS A 258 -21.49 20.15 0.18
CA LYS A 258 -20.34 19.35 -0.30
C LYS A 258 -19.09 20.23 -0.42
N ALA A 259 -18.00 19.85 0.26
CA ALA A 259 -16.74 20.61 0.24
C ALA A 259 -15.77 20.18 -0.88
N ASP A 260 -16.11 19.20 -1.73
CA ASP A 260 -15.18 18.65 -2.72
C ASP A 260 -14.56 19.68 -3.67
N SER A 261 -15.26 20.79 -3.93
CA SER A 261 -14.72 21.85 -4.79
C SER A 261 -13.63 22.69 -4.16
N LEU A 262 -13.43 22.58 -2.84
CA LEU A 262 -12.34 23.22 -2.10
C LEU A 262 -11.04 22.41 -2.13
N ALA A 263 -11.06 21.16 -2.60
CA ALA A 263 -9.88 20.31 -2.64
C ALA A 263 -8.71 20.99 -3.37
N LEU A 264 -8.96 21.66 -4.50
CA LEU A 264 -7.92 22.40 -5.21
C LEU A 264 -7.40 23.60 -4.40
N ALA A 265 -8.27 24.37 -3.75
CA ALA A 265 -7.85 25.51 -2.94
C ALA A 265 -6.97 25.07 -1.75
N ALA A 266 -7.35 24.00 -1.05
CA ALA A 266 -6.59 23.43 0.05
C ALA A 266 -5.19 22.95 -0.40
N VAL A 267 -5.10 22.26 -1.55
CA VAL A 267 -3.82 21.86 -2.15
C VAL A 267 -2.98 23.09 -2.51
N MET A 268 -3.57 24.11 -3.13
CA MET A 268 -2.85 25.33 -3.50
C MET A 268 -2.31 26.09 -2.28
N ALA A 269 -3.10 26.18 -1.19
CA ALA A 269 -2.64 26.78 0.05
C ALA A 269 -1.40 26.06 0.61
N ALA A 270 -1.41 24.72 0.66
CA ALA A 270 -0.26 23.94 1.11
C ALA A 270 0.95 24.09 0.18
N VAL A 271 0.74 24.16 -1.13
CA VAL A 271 1.81 24.40 -2.10
C VAL A 271 2.42 25.79 -1.92
N TYR A 272 1.60 26.82 -1.69
CA TYR A 272 2.09 28.18 -1.42
C TYR A 272 2.86 28.26 -0.11
N ALA A 273 2.43 27.54 0.92
CA ALA A 273 3.15 27.43 2.18
C ALA A 273 4.55 26.82 1.99
N VAL A 274 4.71 25.83 1.11
CA VAL A 274 6.04 25.22 0.85
C VAL A 274 6.91 26.06 -0.07
N THR A 275 6.31 26.62 -1.12
CA THR A 275 7.05 27.27 -2.21
C THR A 275 7.32 28.75 -1.96
N GLY A 276 6.58 29.38 -1.03
CA GLY A 276 6.57 30.83 -0.84
C GLY A 276 5.97 31.59 -2.03
N TYR A 277 5.33 30.88 -2.97
CA TYR A 277 4.71 31.49 -4.14
C TYR A 277 3.56 32.40 -3.71
N LYS A 278 3.49 33.59 -4.33
CA LYS A 278 2.40 34.55 -4.15
C LYS A 278 1.84 34.91 -5.52
N GLU A 279 0.52 34.93 -5.62
CA GLU A 279 -0.15 35.29 -6.86
C GLU A 279 0.00 36.77 -7.18
N ASP A 280 0.05 37.06 -8.48
CA ASP A 280 0.08 38.40 -9.04
C ASP A 280 -1.30 39.08 -9.03
N LEU A 281 -2.36 38.27 -9.13
CA LEU A 281 -3.75 38.70 -9.13
C LEU A 281 -4.55 37.92 -8.09
N PRO A 282 -5.60 38.52 -7.51
CA PRO A 282 -6.55 37.77 -6.69
C PRO A 282 -7.18 36.62 -7.50
N THR A 283 -6.79 35.39 -7.21
CA THR A 283 -7.29 34.19 -7.89
C THR A 283 -8.11 33.32 -6.94
N ALA A 284 -9.16 32.69 -7.48
CA ALA A 284 -9.90 31.67 -6.77
C ALA A 284 -9.91 30.32 -7.49
N TYR A 285 -9.92 29.25 -6.71
CA TYR A 285 -9.79 27.87 -7.14
C TYR A 285 -11.09 27.10 -6.89
N SER A 286 -11.54 26.33 -7.88
CA SER A 286 -12.66 25.41 -7.66
C SER A 286 -12.58 24.19 -8.55
N ALA A 287 -12.10 23.08 -7.98
CA ALA A 287 -12.12 21.78 -8.63
C ALA A 287 -12.24 20.66 -7.60
N LYS A 288 -12.87 19.56 -8.02
CA LYS A 288 -12.65 18.28 -7.37
C LYS A 288 -11.30 17.74 -7.87
N LEU A 289 -10.54 17.06 -7.02
CA LEU A 289 -9.29 16.42 -7.42
C LEU A 289 -9.42 14.90 -7.41
N SER A 290 -8.84 14.23 -8.41
CA SER A 290 -8.50 12.81 -8.29
C SER A 290 -7.20 12.63 -7.50
N ILE A 291 -6.92 11.42 -7.06
CA ILE A 291 -5.67 11.06 -6.37
C ILE A 291 -4.44 11.41 -7.22
N ASN A 292 -4.54 11.23 -8.55
CA ASN A 292 -3.48 11.53 -9.50
C ASN A 292 -3.41 13.02 -9.89
N GLY A 293 -4.16 13.90 -9.23
CA GLY A 293 -4.14 15.35 -9.49
C GLY A 293 -4.90 15.78 -10.74
N ARG A 294 -5.83 14.96 -11.26
CA ARG A 294 -6.74 15.37 -12.34
C ARG A 294 -7.82 16.29 -11.77
N LEU A 295 -8.08 17.41 -12.45
CA LEU A 295 -9.16 18.33 -12.11
C LEU A 295 -10.47 17.78 -12.66
N LEU A 296 -11.39 17.43 -11.77
CA LEU A 296 -12.71 16.87 -12.07
C LEU A 296 -13.78 17.96 -11.97
N LYS A 297 -14.82 17.81 -12.81
CA LYS A 297 -15.90 18.78 -12.99
C LYS A 297 -16.59 19.16 -11.66
N VAL A 298 -16.89 20.46 -11.51
CA VAL A 298 -17.70 21.01 -10.42
C VAL A 298 -19.06 21.52 -10.91
N GLY A 299 -20.04 21.62 -10.01
CA GLY A 299 -21.36 22.17 -10.31
C GLY A 299 -21.45 23.68 -10.07
N LYS A 300 -22.55 24.28 -10.54
CA LYS A 300 -22.94 25.69 -10.27
C LYS A 300 -21.86 26.72 -10.65
N VAL A 301 -21.18 26.48 -11.78
CA VAL A 301 -20.13 27.36 -12.31
C VAL A 301 -20.60 28.80 -12.50
N PRO A 302 -21.77 29.10 -13.11
CA PRO A 302 -22.23 30.48 -13.26
C PRO A 302 -22.33 31.23 -11.93
N GLN A 303 -22.90 30.58 -10.90
CA GLN A 303 -23.04 31.18 -9.57
C GLN A 303 -21.67 31.45 -8.93
N LYS A 304 -20.72 30.51 -9.09
CA LYS A 304 -19.35 30.66 -8.57
C LYS A 304 -18.61 31.82 -9.22
N LEU A 305 -18.73 31.99 -10.54
CA LEU A 305 -18.10 33.08 -11.28
C LEU A 305 -18.68 34.44 -10.91
N GLU A 306 -20.01 34.54 -10.75
CA GLU A 306 -20.66 35.75 -10.25
C GLU A 306 -20.19 36.11 -8.84
N THR A 307 -20.15 35.13 -7.94
CA THR A 307 -19.68 35.34 -6.56
C THR A 307 -18.22 35.78 -6.55
N ALA A 308 -17.35 35.16 -7.36
CA ALA A 308 -15.96 35.56 -7.47
C ALA A 308 -15.83 37.02 -7.90
N LYS A 309 -16.56 37.41 -8.96
CA LYS A 309 -16.56 38.79 -9.46
C LYS A 309 -17.05 39.79 -8.40
N ARG A 310 -18.07 39.44 -7.60
CA ARG A 310 -18.58 40.27 -6.49
C ARG A 310 -17.56 40.49 -5.38
N HIS A 311 -16.69 39.51 -5.12
CA HIS A 311 -15.63 39.60 -4.11
C HIS A 311 -14.32 40.19 -4.66
N GLY A 312 -14.34 40.75 -5.88
CA GLY A 312 -13.17 41.42 -6.47
C GLY A 312 -12.09 40.46 -6.98
N ILE A 313 -12.35 39.15 -7.01
CA ILE A 313 -11.46 38.15 -7.62
C ILE A 313 -11.33 38.46 -9.11
N LYS A 314 -10.09 38.44 -9.61
CA LYS A 314 -9.75 38.80 -11.00
C LYS A 314 -9.53 37.59 -11.88
N ARG A 315 -9.23 36.44 -11.28
CA ARG A 315 -8.92 35.19 -11.98
C ARG A 315 -9.62 34.01 -11.30
N VAL A 316 -10.20 33.09 -12.07
CA VAL A 316 -10.78 31.85 -11.54
C VAL A 316 -10.24 30.64 -12.29
N VAL A 317 -9.77 29.66 -11.53
CA VAL A 317 -9.24 28.39 -12.05
C VAL A 317 -10.31 27.30 -11.93
N LEU A 318 -10.65 26.68 -13.07
CA LEU A 318 -11.65 25.62 -13.18
C LEU A 318 -11.11 24.40 -13.94
N PRO A 319 -11.74 23.22 -13.77
CA PRO A 319 -11.51 22.06 -14.63
C PRO A 319 -11.82 22.36 -16.09
N ALA A 320 -11.03 21.84 -17.03
CA ALA A 320 -11.27 22.01 -18.46
C ALA A 320 -12.67 21.54 -18.90
N LEU A 321 -13.19 20.49 -18.26
CA LEU A 321 -14.55 19.97 -18.49
C LEU A 321 -15.67 20.97 -18.14
N ASN A 322 -15.37 22.00 -17.35
CA ASN A 322 -16.31 23.06 -17.00
C ASN A 322 -16.37 24.21 -18.00
N ARG A 323 -15.55 24.22 -19.07
CA ARG A 323 -15.56 25.28 -20.08
C ARG A 323 -16.95 25.49 -20.68
N LYS A 324 -17.69 24.41 -20.95
CA LYS A 324 -19.06 24.44 -21.48
C LYS A 324 -20.11 24.96 -20.49
N ASP A 325 -19.80 24.98 -19.19
CA ASP A 325 -20.70 25.48 -18.16
C ASP A 325 -20.42 26.96 -17.81
N CYS A 326 -19.41 27.56 -18.45
CA CYS A 326 -19.03 28.95 -18.28
C CYS A 326 -19.86 29.86 -19.20
N PRO A 327 -20.59 30.85 -18.68
CA PRO A 327 -21.32 31.80 -19.52
C PRO A 327 -20.36 32.64 -20.39
N GLU A 328 -20.74 32.91 -21.65
CA GLU A 328 -19.88 33.59 -22.63
C GLU A 328 -19.37 34.96 -22.15
N ASN A 329 -20.19 35.70 -21.40
CA ASN A 329 -19.82 37.02 -20.88
C ASN A 329 -18.63 36.99 -19.92
N PHE A 330 -18.33 35.86 -19.28
CA PHE A 330 -17.13 35.69 -18.45
C PHE A 330 -15.91 35.25 -19.27
N LEU A 331 -16.12 34.56 -20.39
CA LEU A 331 -15.03 34.15 -21.29
C LEU A 331 -14.47 35.33 -22.10
N THR A 332 -15.29 36.35 -22.33
CA THR A 332 -14.91 37.55 -23.10
C THR A 332 -14.60 38.78 -22.23
N ASP A 333 -14.62 38.65 -20.90
CA ASP A 333 -14.38 39.79 -19.99
C ASP A 333 -12.88 40.08 -19.86
N ASN A 334 -12.43 41.22 -20.39
CA ASN A 334 -11.03 41.62 -20.31
C ASN A 334 -10.51 41.86 -18.88
N ASN A 335 -11.41 42.06 -17.91
CA ASN A 335 -11.05 42.34 -16.51
C ASN A 335 -11.25 41.13 -15.59
N PHE A 336 -11.65 39.98 -16.12
CA PHE A 336 -11.93 38.77 -15.36
C PHE A 336 -11.53 37.53 -16.16
N GLN A 337 -10.50 36.82 -15.70
CA GLN A 337 -9.93 35.69 -16.42
C GLN A 337 -10.48 34.37 -15.89
N VAL A 338 -10.90 33.48 -16.79
CA VAL A 338 -11.25 32.10 -16.44
C VAL A 338 -10.28 31.15 -17.11
N LEU A 339 -9.49 30.45 -16.30
CA LEU A 339 -8.47 29.50 -16.75
C LEU A 339 -8.96 28.07 -16.56
N PHE A 340 -8.58 27.20 -17.48
CA PHE A 340 -9.09 25.84 -17.60
C PHE A 340 -7.96 24.83 -17.72
N PHE A 341 -7.88 23.88 -16.79
CA PHE A 341 -6.82 22.86 -16.78
C PHE A 341 -7.38 21.46 -16.60
N ASN A 342 -6.65 20.45 -17.10
CA ASN A 342 -6.99 19.05 -16.92
C ASN A 342 -6.39 18.46 -15.64
N ASN A 343 -5.23 18.97 -15.21
CA ASN A 343 -4.47 18.40 -14.10
C ASN A 343 -3.58 19.46 -13.40
N LEU A 344 -3.05 19.11 -12.22
CA LEU A 344 -2.19 19.97 -11.42
C LEU A 344 -0.87 20.33 -12.12
N SER A 345 -0.34 19.46 -12.99
CA SER A 345 0.93 19.73 -13.70
C SER A 345 0.79 20.88 -14.68
N GLU A 346 -0.29 20.89 -15.48
CA GLU A 346 -0.62 21.99 -16.39
C GLU A 346 -0.81 23.30 -15.62
N LEU A 347 -1.53 23.23 -14.49
CA LEU A 347 -1.77 24.39 -13.63
C LEU A 347 -0.45 24.95 -13.06
N PHE A 348 0.41 24.10 -12.48
CA PHE A 348 1.67 24.52 -11.87
C PHE A 348 2.63 25.12 -12.90
N ALA A 349 2.66 24.56 -14.11
CA ALA A 349 3.45 25.09 -15.22
C ALA A 349 2.96 26.49 -15.64
N GLU A 350 1.65 26.69 -15.77
CA GLU A 350 1.07 27.98 -16.18
C GLU A 350 1.31 29.08 -15.15
N ILE A 351 1.16 28.78 -13.85
CA ILE A 351 1.36 29.77 -12.78
C ILE A 351 2.84 29.94 -12.40
N GLY A 352 3.75 29.14 -12.96
CA GLY A 352 5.19 29.28 -12.75
C GLY A 352 5.70 28.72 -11.42
N ILE A 353 5.02 27.72 -10.85
CA ILE A 353 5.53 26.99 -9.68
C ILE A 353 6.62 26.03 -10.14
N ALA A 354 7.87 26.38 -9.83
CA ALA A 354 9.02 25.54 -10.13
C ALA A 354 9.05 24.33 -9.20
N ILE A 355 8.78 23.15 -9.74
CA ILE A 355 8.99 21.89 -9.04
C ILE A 355 10.46 21.50 -9.21
N PRO A 356 11.23 21.26 -8.12
CA PRO A 356 12.64 20.92 -8.23
C PRO A 356 12.87 19.72 -9.15
N ARG A 357 13.60 19.92 -10.25
CA ARG A 357 13.90 18.87 -11.25
C ARG A 357 14.66 17.69 -10.65
N GLN A 358 15.46 17.90 -9.61
CA GLN A 358 16.19 16.85 -8.90
C GLN A 358 15.25 15.82 -8.25
N ASN A 359 14.05 16.24 -7.81
CA ASN A 359 13.03 15.32 -7.30
C ASN A 359 12.20 14.73 -8.45
N LEU A 360 12.00 15.48 -9.52
CA LEU A 360 11.33 14.95 -10.71
C LEU A 360 12.17 13.83 -11.34
N GLN A 361 13.50 13.88 -11.42
CA GLN A 361 14.33 12.82 -12.02
C GLN A 361 14.37 11.52 -11.22
N LYS A 362 14.41 11.55 -9.88
CA LYS A 362 14.24 10.33 -9.08
C LYS A 362 12.84 9.72 -9.23
N ILE A 363 11.81 10.56 -9.37
CA ILE A 363 10.41 10.13 -9.55
C ILE A 363 10.08 9.75 -11.02
N THR A 364 10.77 10.33 -12.01
CA THR A 364 10.62 10.05 -13.45
C THR A 364 11.56 8.95 -13.93
N ASN A 365 12.64 8.63 -13.22
CA ASN A 365 13.39 7.38 -13.43
C ASN A 365 12.60 6.17 -12.92
N ASP A 366 11.75 6.34 -11.89
CA ASP A 366 10.74 5.36 -11.50
C ASP A 366 9.46 5.43 -12.37
N GLN A 367 9.19 6.56 -13.04
CA GLN A 367 7.97 6.77 -13.82
C GLN A 367 8.16 7.75 -15.00
N GLN A 368 8.90 7.39 -16.05
CA GLN A 368 8.65 7.82 -17.44
C GLN A 368 9.62 7.18 -18.48
N PRO A 369 9.10 6.60 -19.57
CA PRO A 369 9.85 6.36 -20.81
C PRO A 369 9.97 7.67 -21.61
N GLY A 370 11.16 7.94 -22.15
CA GLY A 370 11.45 9.16 -22.91
C GLY A 370 10.86 9.16 -24.33
N PHE A 371 10.55 10.35 -24.85
CA PHE A 371 10.42 10.58 -26.29
C PHE A 371 11.06 11.91 -26.71
N SER A 372 12.02 11.80 -27.62
CA SER A 372 12.44 12.88 -28.53
C SER A 372 11.64 12.79 -29.84
N SER A 373 11.56 13.91 -30.55
CA SER A 373 10.67 14.16 -31.68
C SER A 373 11.06 13.43 -32.97
N HIS A 374 10.34 12.36 -33.32
CA HIS A 374 10.13 11.86 -34.69
C HIS A 374 8.78 11.10 -34.78
N PRO A 375 8.14 11.02 -35.97
CA PRO A 375 6.69 10.84 -36.10
C PRO A 375 6.20 9.42 -35.78
N GLU A 376 5.14 9.42 -34.97
CA GLU A 376 4.20 8.38 -34.52
C GLU A 376 4.35 6.95 -35.10
N PRO A 377 4.82 5.98 -34.29
CA PRO A 377 4.40 4.59 -34.32
C PRO A 377 3.39 4.27 -33.20
N ALA A 378 2.59 3.24 -33.45
CA ALA A 378 1.46 2.73 -32.65
C ALA A 378 1.75 2.54 -31.13
N PRO A 379 0.71 2.56 -30.26
CA PRO A 379 0.85 2.76 -28.82
C PRO A 379 1.66 1.65 -28.12
N GLU A 380 2.62 2.07 -27.30
CA GLU A 380 3.50 1.20 -26.51
C GLU A 380 2.89 0.85 -25.14
N LYS A 381 3.05 -0.42 -24.76
CA LYS A 381 2.38 -1.10 -23.64
C LYS A 381 3.07 -0.77 -22.31
N LYS A 382 2.28 -0.52 -21.24
CA LYS A 382 2.80 -0.40 -19.87
C LYS A 382 3.49 -1.71 -19.45
N HIS A 383 4.71 -1.61 -18.92
CA HIS A 383 5.41 -2.78 -18.37
C HIS A 383 4.92 -3.12 -16.95
N PRO A 384 4.77 -4.43 -16.64
CA PRO A 384 4.46 -4.93 -15.30
C PRO A 384 5.61 -4.64 -14.32
N PRO A 385 5.40 -4.78 -13.00
CA PRO A 385 6.47 -4.64 -12.00
C PRO A 385 7.66 -5.52 -12.38
N THR A 386 8.87 -5.08 -12.06
CA THR A 386 10.11 -5.86 -12.19
C THR A 386 10.02 -7.10 -11.28
N THR A 387 9.40 -8.13 -11.84
CA THR A 387 9.33 -9.47 -11.28
C THR A 387 10.70 -10.08 -11.36
N ASN A 388 11.19 -10.63 -10.25
CA ASN A 388 12.30 -11.56 -10.32
C ASN A 388 11.95 -12.66 -11.34
N SER A 389 12.93 -13.21 -12.05
CA SER A 389 12.71 -14.27 -13.04
C SER A 389 11.88 -15.44 -12.48
N ASN A 390 12.03 -15.73 -11.19
CA ASN A 390 11.27 -16.76 -10.45
C ASN A 390 9.77 -16.43 -10.30
N ASP A 391 9.40 -15.15 -10.14
CA ASP A 391 7.98 -14.76 -9.97
C ASP A 391 7.22 -14.91 -11.29
N THR A 392 7.86 -14.55 -12.41
CA THR A 392 7.26 -14.68 -13.75
C THR A 392 6.92 -16.13 -14.07
N GLU A 393 7.82 -17.05 -13.72
CA GLU A 393 7.58 -18.49 -13.92
C GLU A 393 6.42 -18.98 -13.05
N THR A 394 6.40 -18.58 -11.78
CA THR A 394 5.34 -18.93 -10.83
C THR A 394 3.96 -18.45 -11.31
N PHE A 395 3.87 -17.21 -11.83
CA PHE A 395 2.62 -16.68 -12.38
C PHE A 395 2.16 -17.41 -13.64
N CYS A 396 3.09 -17.77 -14.53
CA CYS A 396 2.79 -18.57 -15.71
C CYS A 396 2.29 -19.98 -15.34
N GLN A 397 2.88 -20.59 -14.31
CA GLN A 397 2.45 -21.89 -13.79
C GLN A 397 1.05 -21.82 -13.17
N ALA A 398 0.74 -20.75 -12.42
CA ALA A 398 -0.59 -20.52 -11.86
C ALA A 398 -1.67 -20.44 -12.94
N GLN A 399 -1.46 -19.62 -13.97
CA GLN A 399 -2.39 -19.50 -15.10
C GLN A 399 -2.63 -20.82 -15.83
N LYS A 400 -1.55 -21.57 -16.12
CA LYS A 400 -1.65 -22.90 -16.76
C LYS A 400 -2.50 -23.86 -15.92
N SER A 401 -2.31 -23.86 -14.61
CA SER A 401 -3.06 -24.71 -13.68
C SER A 401 -4.52 -24.31 -13.59
N ILE A 402 -4.83 -23.00 -13.62
CA ILE A 402 -6.22 -22.52 -13.68
C ILE A 402 -6.90 -22.96 -14.97
N ILE A 403 -6.22 -22.83 -16.11
CA ILE A 403 -6.73 -23.29 -17.41
C ILE A 403 -6.99 -24.80 -17.38
N GLN A 404 -6.07 -25.60 -16.83
CA GLN A 404 -6.28 -27.05 -16.69
C GLN A 404 -7.53 -27.37 -15.87
N ARG A 405 -7.80 -26.61 -14.80
CA ARG A 405 -9.04 -26.75 -14.03
C ARG A 405 -10.26 -26.34 -14.84
N PHE A 406 -10.21 -25.25 -15.60
CA PHE A 406 -11.31 -24.85 -16.50
C PHE A 406 -11.61 -25.96 -17.53
N LEU A 407 -10.58 -26.55 -18.14
CA LEU A 407 -10.74 -27.68 -19.06
C LEU A 407 -11.35 -28.91 -18.39
N ALA A 408 -10.99 -29.20 -17.13
CA ALA A 408 -11.58 -30.30 -16.38
C ALA A 408 -13.07 -30.08 -16.09
N PHE A 409 -13.54 -28.84 -16.10
CA PHE A 409 -14.96 -28.45 -16.03
C PHE A 409 -15.65 -28.38 -17.40
N GLY A 410 -14.97 -28.80 -18.47
CA GLY A 410 -15.57 -28.85 -19.82
C GLY A 410 -15.55 -27.53 -20.59
N LEU A 411 -14.83 -26.50 -20.10
CA LEU A 411 -14.62 -25.29 -20.91
C LEU A 411 -13.70 -25.63 -22.09
N ASP A 412 -14.00 -25.05 -23.25
CA ASP A 412 -13.08 -25.07 -24.38
C ASP A 412 -11.76 -24.35 -24.02
N LYS A 413 -10.63 -24.82 -24.56
CA LYS A 413 -9.30 -24.27 -24.26
C LYS A 413 -9.19 -22.81 -24.70
N ASP A 414 -9.72 -22.47 -25.87
CA ASP A 414 -9.62 -21.11 -26.37
C ASP A 414 -10.52 -20.18 -25.56
N PHE A 415 -11.71 -20.64 -25.18
CA PHE A 415 -12.59 -19.90 -24.26
C PHE A 415 -11.93 -19.70 -22.89
N ALA A 416 -11.33 -20.73 -22.30
CA ALA A 416 -10.63 -20.64 -21.00
C ALA A 416 -9.53 -19.57 -21.00
N ASN A 417 -8.73 -19.49 -22.07
CA ASN A 417 -7.68 -18.47 -22.21
C ASN A 417 -8.26 -17.06 -22.37
N ARG A 418 -9.32 -16.91 -23.19
CA ARG A 418 -10.01 -15.63 -23.37
C ARG A 418 -10.65 -15.18 -22.06
N LEU A 419 -11.29 -16.09 -21.33
CA LEU A 419 -11.93 -15.82 -20.06
C LEU A 419 -10.92 -15.28 -19.04
N LEU A 420 -9.75 -15.89 -18.83
CA LEU A 420 -8.75 -15.35 -17.91
C LEU A 420 -8.29 -13.93 -18.28
N SER A 421 -8.09 -13.69 -19.58
CA SER A 421 -7.73 -12.36 -20.08
C SER A 421 -8.85 -11.34 -19.82
N LEU A 422 -10.09 -11.77 -20.02
CA LEU A 422 -11.30 -10.99 -19.82
C LEU A 422 -11.49 -10.61 -18.35
N LEU A 423 -11.28 -11.55 -17.43
CA LEU A 423 -11.38 -11.32 -15.98
C LEU A 423 -10.37 -10.27 -15.51
N SER A 424 -9.11 -10.36 -15.98
CA SER A 424 -8.09 -9.34 -15.70
C SER A 424 -8.49 -7.96 -16.23
N HIS A 425 -9.08 -7.90 -17.43
CA HIS A 425 -9.56 -6.65 -18.03
C HIS A 425 -10.74 -6.05 -17.25
N LEU A 426 -11.73 -6.88 -16.89
CA LEU A 426 -12.87 -6.47 -16.07
C LEU A 426 -12.43 -5.89 -14.74
N ARG A 427 -11.42 -6.51 -14.10
CA ARG A 427 -10.85 -5.99 -12.86
C ARG A 427 -10.26 -4.60 -13.04
N HIS A 428 -9.47 -4.40 -14.09
CA HIS A 428 -8.88 -3.09 -14.38
C HIS A 428 -9.96 -2.03 -14.61
N SER A 429 -11.01 -2.38 -15.37
CA SER A 429 -12.13 -1.48 -15.64
C SER A 429 -12.94 -1.12 -14.38
N GLN A 430 -13.17 -2.08 -13.48
CA GLN A 430 -13.87 -1.88 -12.20
C GLN A 430 -13.19 -0.81 -11.35
N ASN A 431 -11.85 -0.75 -11.36
CA ASN A 431 -11.07 0.27 -10.63
C ASN A 431 -11.18 1.67 -11.26
N GLU A 432 -11.42 1.78 -12.57
CA GLU A 432 -11.44 3.06 -13.27
C GLU A 432 -12.84 3.71 -13.33
N SER A 433 -13.90 2.91 -13.39
CA SER A 433 -15.16 3.34 -14.01
C SER A 433 -16.44 3.00 -13.24
N HIS A 434 -16.35 2.81 -11.92
CA HIS A 434 -17.39 2.50 -10.91
C HIS A 434 -17.25 1.06 -10.36
N PRO A 435 -17.15 0.86 -9.04
CA PRO A 435 -17.11 -0.47 -8.45
C PRO A 435 -18.46 -1.16 -8.63
N PHE A 436 -18.46 -2.34 -9.24
CA PHE A 436 -19.60 -3.25 -9.28
C PHE A 436 -19.27 -4.52 -8.49
N SER A 437 -20.28 -5.26 -8.05
CA SER A 437 -20.13 -6.66 -7.63
C SER A 437 -20.89 -7.53 -8.63
N THR A 438 -20.41 -8.74 -8.89
CA THR A 438 -21.12 -9.69 -9.75
C THR A 438 -20.66 -11.11 -9.44
N VAL A 439 -21.49 -12.08 -9.79
CA VAL A 439 -21.12 -13.50 -9.77
C VAL A 439 -21.52 -14.12 -11.11
N ILE A 440 -20.62 -14.94 -11.65
CA ILE A 440 -20.81 -15.66 -12.92
C ILE A 440 -20.72 -17.15 -12.63
N PHE A 441 -21.74 -17.90 -13.01
CA PHE A 441 -21.78 -19.37 -12.97
C PHE A 441 -21.51 -19.89 -14.38
N ILE A 442 -20.51 -20.74 -14.53
CA ILE A 442 -20.15 -21.39 -15.79
C ILE A 442 -20.36 -22.90 -15.65
N GLY A 443 -21.25 -23.47 -16.46
CA GLY A 443 -21.56 -24.90 -16.41
C GLY A 443 -22.77 -25.31 -17.24
N ASP A 444 -23.40 -26.43 -16.89
CA ASP A 444 -24.65 -26.86 -17.51
C ASP A 444 -25.82 -25.98 -17.04
N ALA A 445 -26.52 -25.35 -17.97
CA ALA A 445 -27.60 -24.42 -17.63
C ALA A 445 -28.76 -25.12 -16.94
N GLU A 446 -29.10 -26.36 -17.30
CA GLU A 446 -30.21 -27.09 -16.66
C GLU A 446 -29.86 -27.43 -15.21
N GLU A 447 -28.63 -27.88 -14.94
CA GLU A 447 -28.15 -28.15 -13.58
C GLU A 447 -28.15 -26.88 -12.72
N ILE A 448 -27.59 -25.77 -13.22
CA ILE A 448 -27.56 -24.50 -12.48
C ILE A 448 -28.99 -23.98 -12.23
N ASN A 449 -29.85 -24.04 -13.24
CA ASN A 449 -31.23 -23.56 -13.15
C ASN A 449 -32.13 -24.43 -12.26
N HIS A 450 -31.77 -25.70 -12.08
CA HIS A 450 -32.45 -26.61 -11.16
C HIS A 450 -32.27 -26.19 -9.70
N PHE A 451 -31.05 -25.75 -9.34
CA PHE A 451 -30.72 -25.36 -7.97
C PHE A 451 -30.99 -23.88 -7.67
N LEU A 452 -30.72 -22.99 -8.62
CA LEU A 452 -30.89 -21.55 -8.42
C LEU A 452 -32.29 -21.08 -8.85
N PRO A 453 -33.07 -20.41 -7.98
CA PRO A 453 -34.38 -19.89 -8.34
C PRO A 453 -34.31 -18.92 -9.51
N SER A 454 -35.37 -18.90 -10.33
CA SER A 454 -35.51 -17.93 -11.42
C SER A 454 -35.46 -16.50 -10.91
N ALA A 455 -34.75 -15.64 -11.62
CA ALA A 455 -34.99 -14.21 -11.54
C ALA A 455 -36.30 -13.86 -12.26
N ASP A 456 -36.94 -12.76 -11.87
CA ASP A 456 -38.07 -12.16 -12.60
C ASP A 456 -37.58 -11.36 -13.84
N LEU A 457 -36.45 -11.78 -14.41
CA LEU A 457 -35.70 -11.13 -15.47
C LEU A 457 -35.21 -12.18 -16.46
N GLU A 458 -35.40 -11.92 -17.74
CA GLU A 458 -35.02 -12.82 -18.83
C GLU A 458 -33.99 -12.16 -19.75
N ILE A 459 -32.99 -12.92 -20.17
CA ILE A 459 -32.03 -12.49 -21.19
C ILE A 459 -32.68 -12.75 -22.56
N ILE A 460 -33.20 -11.69 -23.19
CA ILE A 460 -33.91 -11.79 -24.48
C ILE A 460 -32.98 -12.19 -25.63
N ARG A 461 -31.71 -11.76 -25.54
CA ARG A 461 -30.70 -12.03 -26.55
C ARG A 461 -29.50 -12.69 -25.88
N GLU A 462 -29.31 -13.97 -26.17
CA GLU A 462 -28.10 -14.68 -25.83
C GLU A 462 -26.90 -14.02 -26.51
N GLN A 463 -25.87 -13.72 -25.73
CA GLN A 463 -24.63 -13.11 -26.18
C GLN A 463 -23.48 -13.76 -25.43
N THR A 464 -22.33 -13.88 -26.08
CA THR A 464 -21.13 -14.34 -25.38
C THR A 464 -20.63 -13.29 -24.39
N LEU A 465 -19.92 -13.71 -23.34
CA LEU A 465 -19.27 -12.79 -22.41
C LEU A 465 -18.36 -11.79 -23.14
N GLU A 466 -17.65 -12.23 -24.20
CA GLU A 466 -16.83 -11.34 -25.02
C GLU A 466 -17.67 -10.29 -25.75
N GLU A 467 -18.80 -10.66 -26.36
CA GLU A 467 -19.70 -9.72 -27.04
C GLU A 467 -20.29 -8.69 -26.07
N ILE A 468 -20.68 -9.14 -24.87
CA ILE A 468 -21.22 -8.27 -23.81
C ILE A 468 -20.18 -7.20 -23.43
N ILE A 469 -18.91 -7.59 -23.30
CA ILE A 469 -17.84 -6.70 -22.85
C ILE A 469 -17.34 -5.79 -23.97
N GLN A 470 -17.34 -6.26 -25.22
CA GLN A 470 -16.97 -5.45 -26.38
C GLN A 470 -18.05 -4.43 -26.78
N SER A 471 -19.27 -4.55 -26.27
CA SER A 471 -20.33 -3.57 -26.55
C SER A 471 -19.95 -2.18 -26.02
N SER A 472 -19.77 -1.22 -26.93
CA SER A 472 -19.11 0.08 -26.71
C SER A 472 -19.82 1.06 -25.76
N ASP A 473 -20.97 0.68 -25.19
CA ASP A 473 -21.89 1.58 -24.48
C ASP A 473 -22.08 1.19 -23.00
N ASN A 474 -21.01 0.83 -22.28
CA ASN A 474 -21.09 0.40 -20.87
C ASN A 474 -22.11 -0.75 -20.64
N GLY A 475 -22.38 -1.57 -21.66
CA GLY A 475 -23.43 -2.59 -21.61
C GLY A 475 -23.16 -3.64 -20.53
N TYR A 476 -21.91 -4.09 -20.41
CA TYR A 476 -21.50 -5.02 -19.36
C TYR A 476 -21.64 -4.43 -17.95
N HIS A 477 -21.40 -3.12 -17.77
CA HIS A 477 -21.57 -2.45 -16.48
C HIS A 477 -23.01 -2.51 -16.01
N SER A 478 -23.97 -2.29 -16.91
CA SER A 478 -25.39 -2.38 -16.59
C SER A 478 -25.80 -3.81 -16.23
N LEU A 479 -25.31 -4.80 -17.00
CA LEU A 479 -25.60 -6.22 -16.74
C LEU A 479 -24.98 -6.69 -15.41
N PHE A 480 -23.72 -6.37 -15.15
CA PHE A 480 -23.05 -6.76 -13.91
C PHE A 480 -23.58 -6.01 -12.71
N SER A 481 -23.97 -4.74 -12.86
CA SER A 481 -24.68 -4.01 -11.79
C SER A 481 -26.06 -4.60 -11.50
N LEU A 482 -26.73 -5.16 -12.51
CA LEU A 482 -28.00 -5.86 -12.34
C LEU A 482 -27.81 -7.21 -11.64
N ALA A 483 -26.81 -7.99 -12.05
CA ALA A 483 -26.42 -9.22 -11.37
C ALA A 483 -26.03 -8.94 -9.90
N ASN A 484 -25.22 -7.92 -9.63
CA ASN A 484 -24.81 -7.44 -8.31
C ASN A 484 -24.12 -8.46 -7.38
N GLY A 485 -24.06 -9.75 -7.74
CA GLY A 485 -23.39 -10.79 -6.95
C GLY A 485 -24.24 -11.27 -5.78
N LYS A 486 -24.90 -10.36 -5.04
CA LYS A 486 -25.59 -10.66 -3.78
C LYS A 486 -26.99 -11.25 -3.96
N GLU A 487 -27.76 -10.67 -4.88
CA GLU A 487 -29.15 -11.05 -5.15
C GLU A 487 -29.25 -11.87 -6.42
N LEU A 488 -28.52 -11.48 -7.47
CA LEU A 488 -28.56 -12.11 -8.77
C LEU A 488 -27.17 -12.61 -9.20
N GLY A 489 -27.17 -13.60 -10.09
CA GLY A 489 -25.98 -14.16 -10.71
C GLY A 489 -26.22 -14.39 -12.19
N LEU A 490 -25.15 -14.25 -12.98
CA LEU A 490 -25.18 -14.50 -14.42
C LEU A 490 -24.85 -15.97 -14.69
N VAL A 491 -25.72 -16.67 -15.40
CA VAL A 491 -25.49 -18.05 -15.85
C VAL A 491 -24.95 -18.03 -17.26
N VAL A 492 -23.80 -18.68 -17.44
CA VAL A 492 -23.05 -18.79 -18.68
C VAL A 492 -22.81 -20.27 -18.97
N ILE A 493 -23.07 -20.70 -20.20
CA ILE A 493 -22.80 -22.10 -20.59
C ILE A 493 -21.33 -22.28 -20.99
N HIS A 494 -20.90 -23.52 -21.19
CA HIS A 494 -19.50 -23.88 -21.45
C HIS A 494 -18.83 -23.16 -22.65
N ASP A 495 -19.61 -22.67 -23.61
CA ASP A 495 -19.12 -21.93 -24.78
C ASP A 495 -18.92 -20.41 -24.53
N GLY A 496 -19.31 -19.92 -23.34
CA GLY A 496 -19.22 -18.51 -22.97
C GLY A 496 -20.49 -17.70 -23.20
N THR A 497 -21.58 -18.30 -23.68
CA THR A 497 -22.87 -17.64 -23.89
C THR A 497 -23.61 -17.41 -22.58
N ALA A 498 -24.00 -16.17 -22.30
CA ALA A 498 -24.86 -15.82 -21.17
C ALA A 498 -26.32 -16.14 -21.50
N VAL A 499 -26.94 -17.02 -20.71
CA VAL A 499 -28.27 -17.60 -21.00
C VAL A 499 -29.35 -17.19 -20.02
N SER A 500 -29.02 -16.91 -18.75
CA SER A 500 -30.03 -16.47 -17.78
C SER A 500 -29.45 -15.70 -16.59
N LEU A 501 -30.34 -15.01 -15.87
CA LEU A 501 -30.06 -14.45 -14.54
C LEU A 501 -30.79 -15.29 -13.49
N ARG A 502 -30.11 -15.60 -12.39
CA ARG A 502 -30.67 -16.42 -11.31
C ARG A 502 -30.52 -15.76 -9.96
N ARG A 503 -31.44 -16.05 -9.04
CA ARG A 503 -31.32 -15.61 -7.65
C ARG A 503 -30.26 -16.44 -6.96
N VAL A 504 -29.30 -15.77 -6.34
CA VAL A 504 -28.15 -16.43 -5.69
C VAL A 504 -28.20 -16.34 -4.18
N ASN A 505 -29.13 -15.58 -3.61
CA ASN A 505 -29.41 -15.53 -2.16
C ASN A 505 -30.20 -16.76 -1.68
N VAL A 506 -29.71 -17.94 -2.04
CA VAL A 506 -30.27 -19.23 -1.59
C VAL A 506 -29.66 -19.58 -0.23
N ALA A 507 -30.46 -20.14 0.68
CA ALA A 507 -29.95 -20.55 1.98
C ALA A 507 -28.92 -21.68 1.83
N THR A 508 -27.72 -21.49 2.39
CA THR A 508 -26.61 -22.47 2.40
C THR A 508 -26.26 -22.96 3.80
N ALA A 509 -27.02 -22.53 4.82
CA ALA A 509 -26.71 -22.71 6.24
C ALA A 509 -26.60 -24.18 6.72
N ASP A 510 -27.14 -25.15 5.98
CA ASP A 510 -27.06 -26.57 6.36
C ASP A 510 -25.80 -27.28 5.81
N ARG A 511 -24.85 -26.53 5.23
CA ARG A 511 -23.70 -27.06 4.47
C ARG A 511 -22.34 -26.56 4.95
N ASP A 512 -22.18 -26.44 6.27
CA ASP A 512 -20.91 -26.13 6.92
C ASP A 512 -19.80 -27.15 6.61
N ASP A 513 -20.16 -28.32 6.07
CA ASP A 513 -19.22 -29.34 5.59
C ASP A 513 -18.44 -28.93 4.33
N ILE A 514 -18.93 -27.94 3.58
CA ILE A 514 -18.30 -27.48 2.33
C ILE A 514 -17.38 -26.29 2.61
N ALA A 515 -16.09 -26.44 2.26
CA ALA A 515 -15.08 -25.42 2.49
C ALA A 515 -15.16 -24.81 3.90
N PRO A 516 -14.96 -25.62 4.96
CA PRO A 516 -15.15 -25.21 6.35
C PRO A 516 -14.16 -24.14 6.81
N LEU A 517 -13.24 -23.67 5.97
CA LEU A 517 -12.33 -22.57 6.30
C LEU A 517 -12.73 -21.24 5.67
N LEU A 518 -13.71 -21.23 4.76
CA LEU A 518 -14.21 -19.99 4.14
C LEU A 518 -15.32 -19.38 4.99
N MET A 519 -15.47 -18.07 4.91
CA MET A 519 -16.52 -17.31 5.61
C MET A 519 -17.48 -16.64 4.63
N ALA A 520 -18.67 -16.28 5.12
CA ALA A 520 -19.63 -15.39 4.47
C ALA A 520 -19.83 -15.68 2.96
N GLU A 521 -19.64 -14.68 2.10
CA GLU A 521 -19.86 -14.75 0.65
C GLU A 521 -18.97 -15.82 -0.01
N CYS A 522 -17.72 -15.98 0.43
CA CYS A 522 -16.82 -16.99 -0.14
C CYS A 522 -17.27 -18.43 0.19
N HIS A 523 -17.73 -18.68 1.42
CA HIS A 523 -18.35 -19.96 1.76
C HIS A 523 -19.62 -20.20 0.95
N HIS A 524 -20.46 -19.17 0.84
CA HIS A 524 -21.70 -19.23 0.06
C HIS A 524 -21.45 -19.62 -1.41
N TYR A 525 -20.53 -18.96 -2.11
CA TYR A 525 -20.23 -19.30 -3.51
C TYR A 525 -19.43 -20.60 -3.67
N ALA A 526 -18.62 -21.00 -2.68
CA ALA A 526 -18.05 -22.34 -2.67
C ALA A 526 -19.16 -23.39 -2.62
N THR A 527 -20.11 -23.27 -1.69
CA THR A 527 -21.26 -24.16 -1.57
C THR A 527 -22.09 -24.20 -2.86
N LEU A 528 -22.42 -23.04 -3.44
CA LEU A 528 -23.15 -22.99 -4.70
C LEU A 528 -22.37 -23.64 -5.86
N SER A 529 -21.04 -23.49 -5.92
CA SER A 529 -20.22 -24.15 -6.95
C SER A 529 -20.31 -25.69 -6.88
N GLN A 530 -20.46 -26.25 -5.68
CA GLN A 530 -20.65 -27.69 -5.50
C GLN A 530 -22.07 -28.13 -5.85
N LEU A 531 -23.08 -27.39 -5.35
CA LEU A 531 -24.48 -27.73 -5.58
C LEU A 531 -24.84 -27.68 -7.05
N CYS A 532 -24.38 -26.64 -7.75
CA CYS A 532 -24.68 -26.42 -9.16
C CYS A 532 -23.70 -27.12 -10.12
N ASN A 533 -22.73 -27.87 -9.59
CA ASN A 533 -21.66 -28.50 -10.38
C ASN A 533 -21.01 -27.54 -11.39
N SER A 534 -20.75 -26.30 -10.94
CA SER A 534 -20.37 -25.19 -11.81
C SER A 534 -19.06 -24.55 -11.38
N LEU A 535 -18.34 -23.97 -12.33
CA LEU A 535 -17.29 -23.01 -12.05
C LEU A 535 -17.95 -21.67 -11.67
N VAL A 536 -17.59 -21.11 -10.52
CA VAL A 536 -18.13 -19.82 -10.05
C VAL A 536 -17.04 -18.77 -9.98
N ILE A 537 -17.30 -17.61 -10.58
CA ILE A 537 -16.41 -16.45 -10.58
C ILE A 537 -17.09 -15.34 -9.81
N PHE A 538 -16.48 -14.90 -8.72
CA PHE A 538 -17.05 -13.88 -7.86
C PHE A 538 -16.20 -12.60 -7.85
N PHE A 539 -16.89 -11.48 -8.05
CA PHE A 539 -16.37 -10.12 -7.97
C PHE A 539 -17.00 -9.43 -6.75
N PRO A 540 -16.32 -9.35 -5.60
CA PRO A 540 -16.79 -8.59 -4.45
C PRO A 540 -16.88 -7.08 -4.76
N SER A 541 -17.81 -6.37 -4.11
CA SER A 541 -17.92 -4.90 -4.24
C SER A 541 -16.81 -4.14 -3.51
N THR A 542 -16.22 -4.76 -2.49
CA THR A 542 -15.32 -4.10 -1.51
C THR A 542 -13.85 -4.50 -1.66
N SER A 543 -13.54 -5.43 -2.56
CA SER A 543 -12.18 -5.94 -2.83
C SER A 543 -11.94 -5.77 -4.34
N GLU A 544 -10.77 -5.36 -4.84
CA GLU A 544 -9.44 -5.94 -4.66
C GLU A 544 -9.28 -7.14 -5.60
N GLN A 545 -10.08 -8.17 -5.34
CA GLN A 545 -9.79 -9.53 -5.79
C GLN A 545 -10.90 -10.09 -6.68
N ILE A 546 -10.56 -11.08 -7.51
CA ILE A 546 -11.52 -11.99 -8.14
C ILE A 546 -11.32 -13.37 -7.53
N TYR A 547 -12.40 -14.07 -7.18
CA TYR A 547 -12.33 -15.41 -6.62
C TYR A 547 -12.88 -16.45 -7.60
N LEU A 548 -12.19 -17.59 -7.71
CA LEU A 548 -12.59 -18.72 -8.54
C LEU A 548 -12.91 -19.93 -7.66
N PHE A 549 -14.16 -20.39 -7.74
CA PHE A 549 -14.65 -21.55 -7.00
C PHE A 549 -15.04 -22.69 -7.95
N ALA A 550 -14.77 -23.92 -7.51
CA ALA A 550 -15.10 -25.12 -8.24
C ALA A 550 -15.27 -26.29 -7.27
N ALA A 551 -16.31 -27.10 -7.46
CA ALA A 551 -16.57 -28.31 -6.67
C ALA A 551 -16.48 -28.08 -5.14
N GLY A 552 -17.03 -26.97 -4.67
CA GLY A 552 -17.04 -26.67 -3.23
C GLY A 552 -15.77 -26.03 -2.70
N ARG A 553 -14.87 -25.54 -3.57
CA ARG A 553 -13.54 -25.08 -3.16
C ARG A 553 -13.16 -23.77 -3.83
N LEU A 554 -12.62 -22.83 -3.06
CA LEU A 554 -11.86 -21.69 -3.59
C LEU A 554 -10.48 -22.19 -4.03
N PHE A 555 -10.17 -22.12 -5.32
CA PHE A 555 -8.91 -22.69 -5.83
C PHE A 555 -7.96 -21.68 -6.47
N ALA A 556 -8.44 -20.48 -6.76
CA ALA A 556 -7.61 -19.42 -7.28
C ALA A 556 -8.20 -18.05 -6.95
N ARG A 557 -7.33 -17.05 -6.90
CA ARG A 557 -7.73 -15.64 -6.86
C ARG A 557 -6.90 -14.79 -7.80
N TYR A 558 -7.47 -13.70 -8.29
CA TYR A 558 -6.73 -12.63 -8.93
C TYR A 558 -6.45 -11.54 -7.90
N PHE A 559 -5.17 -11.26 -7.62
CA PHE A 559 -4.75 -10.29 -6.62
C PHE A 559 -3.52 -9.54 -7.12
N ARG A 560 -3.48 -8.21 -6.91
CA ARG A 560 -2.35 -7.34 -7.30
C ARG A 560 -1.84 -7.51 -8.74
N GLY A 561 -2.73 -7.82 -9.67
CA GLY A 561 -2.39 -7.98 -11.09
C GLY A 561 -2.05 -9.40 -11.52
N PHE A 562 -1.98 -10.36 -10.59
CA PHE A 562 -1.55 -11.74 -10.86
C PHE A 562 -2.57 -12.77 -10.38
N TRP A 563 -2.48 -13.96 -10.96
CA TRP A 563 -3.27 -15.11 -10.55
C TRP A 563 -2.49 -15.93 -9.51
N GLU A 564 -3.12 -16.22 -8.38
CA GLU A 564 -2.59 -17.06 -7.31
C GLU A 564 -3.44 -18.33 -7.20
N LEU A 565 -2.78 -19.49 -7.14
CA LEU A 565 -3.43 -20.75 -6.79
C LEU A 565 -3.58 -20.87 -5.27
N LEU A 566 -4.72 -21.37 -4.84
CA LEU A 566 -5.04 -21.56 -3.43
C LEU A 566 -5.31 -23.04 -3.18
N ASP A 567 -4.68 -23.59 -2.13
CA ASP A 567 -4.90 -24.95 -1.67
C ASP A 567 -5.35 -24.96 -0.20
N TYR A 568 -6.62 -24.60 0.02
CA TYR A 568 -7.22 -24.62 1.35
C TYR A 568 -7.29 -26.03 1.94
N GLN A 569 -7.28 -27.08 1.13
CA GLN A 569 -7.28 -28.46 1.63
C GLN A 569 -5.92 -28.80 2.25
N ALA A 570 -4.83 -28.41 1.59
CA ALA A 570 -3.49 -28.52 2.17
C ALA A 570 -3.40 -27.68 3.45
N LEU A 571 -3.89 -26.43 3.43
CA LEU A 571 -3.93 -25.56 4.60
C LEU A 571 -4.72 -26.19 5.76
N GLU A 572 -5.92 -26.70 5.50
CA GLU A 572 -6.75 -27.38 6.49
C GLU A 572 -6.04 -28.60 7.10
N THR A 573 -5.38 -29.39 6.26
CA THR A 573 -4.62 -30.57 6.71
C THR A 573 -3.48 -30.15 7.65
N GLN A 574 -2.75 -29.07 7.32
CA GLN A 574 -1.68 -28.55 8.18
C GLN A 574 -2.24 -27.98 9.50
N LEU A 575 -3.35 -27.25 9.45
CA LEU A 575 -4.02 -26.73 10.64
C LEU A 575 -4.54 -27.85 11.55
N GLN A 576 -5.12 -28.92 10.98
CA GLN A 576 -5.57 -30.08 11.74
C GLN A 576 -4.40 -30.82 12.40
N LEU A 577 -3.25 -30.91 11.71
CA LEU A 577 -2.04 -31.50 12.26
C LEU A 577 -1.51 -30.67 13.43
N ALA A 578 -1.36 -29.35 13.23
CA ALA A 578 -0.94 -28.41 14.27
C ALA A 578 -1.89 -28.45 15.49
N ALA A 579 -3.20 -28.45 15.25
CA ALA A 579 -4.19 -28.55 16.31
C ALA A 579 -4.04 -29.83 17.13
N ARG A 580 -3.85 -30.98 16.48
CA ARG A 580 -3.65 -32.27 17.16
C ARG A 580 -2.34 -32.33 17.93
N GLN A 581 -1.24 -31.84 17.36
CA GLN A 581 0.08 -31.85 17.99
C GLN A 581 0.11 -31.02 19.27
N HIS A 582 -0.56 -29.88 19.27
CA HIS A 582 -0.60 -28.95 20.40
C HIS A 582 -1.82 -29.15 21.32
N GLY A 583 -2.71 -30.10 21.03
CA GLY A 583 -3.91 -30.33 21.83
C GLY A 583 -4.93 -29.19 21.78
N ILE A 584 -4.93 -28.39 20.71
CA ILE A 584 -5.90 -27.32 20.48
C ILE A 584 -7.17 -27.94 19.88
N PRO A 585 -8.36 -27.72 20.46
CA PRO A 585 -9.62 -28.16 19.86
C PRO A 585 -9.77 -27.68 18.42
N TRP A 586 -10.09 -28.60 17.49
CA TRP A 586 -10.23 -28.27 16.07
C TRP A 586 -11.22 -27.13 15.82
N SER A 587 -12.34 -27.10 16.53
CA SER A 587 -13.34 -26.03 16.40
C SER A 587 -12.78 -24.63 16.71
N LEU A 588 -11.75 -24.52 17.55
CA LEU A 588 -11.08 -23.24 17.83
C LEU A 588 -10.08 -22.89 16.73
N MET A 589 -9.28 -23.86 16.31
CA MET A 589 -8.33 -23.72 15.19
C MET A 589 -9.04 -23.30 13.90
N GLU A 590 -10.12 -24.01 13.56
CA GLU A 590 -11.00 -23.72 12.42
C GLU A 590 -11.54 -22.29 12.49
N LYS A 591 -12.07 -21.88 13.65
CA LYS A 591 -12.63 -20.54 13.85
C LYS A 591 -11.59 -19.43 13.71
N THR A 592 -10.38 -19.62 14.23
CA THR A 592 -9.27 -18.66 14.01
C THR A 592 -8.80 -18.65 12.56
N ALA A 593 -8.74 -19.81 11.91
CA ALA A 593 -8.34 -19.91 10.52
C ALA A 593 -9.34 -19.23 9.59
N LYS A 594 -10.66 -19.43 9.83
CA LYS A 594 -11.73 -18.67 9.17
C LYS A 594 -11.45 -17.17 9.24
N ALA A 595 -11.25 -16.63 10.44
CA ALA A 595 -10.98 -15.20 10.63
C ALA A 595 -9.74 -14.72 9.85
N VAL A 596 -8.62 -15.46 9.90
CA VAL A 596 -7.40 -15.10 9.15
C VAL A 596 -7.62 -15.12 7.64
N ILE A 597 -8.39 -16.09 7.14
CA ILE A 597 -8.74 -16.17 5.71
C ILE A 597 -9.66 -15.00 5.33
N GLY A 598 -10.64 -14.67 6.18
CA GLY A 598 -11.48 -13.48 6.02
C GLY A 598 -10.65 -12.19 5.98
N MET A 599 -9.63 -12.07 6.83
CA MET A 599 -8.68 -10.96 6.78
C MET A 599 -7.93 -10.92 5.44
N SER A 600 -7.51 -12.07 4.89
CA SER A 600 -6.85 -12.16 3.56
C SER A 600 -7.71 -11.65 2.43
N ILE A 601 -8.99 -12.04 2.46
CA ILE A 601 -9.99 -11.61 1.50
C ILE A 601 -10.17 -10.09 1.54
N HIS A 602 -10.10 -9.50 2.73
CA HIS A 602 -10.23 -8.05 2.95
C HIS A 602 -8.91 -7.27 2.89
N GLY A 603 -7.77 -7.93 2.59
CA GLY A 603 -6.46 -7.27 2.56
C GLY A 603 -6.02 -6.71 3.93
N GLN A 604 -6.41 -7.38 5.02
CA GLN A 604 -6.08 -7.00 6.39
C GLN A 604 -4.92 -7.84 6.92
N GLU A 605 -4.13 -7.24 7.80
CA GLU A 605 -3.01 -7.90 8.48
C GLU A 605 -3.36 -8.24 9.93
N GLY A 606 -2.63 -9.21 10.48
CA GLY A 606 -2.72 -9.59 11.89
C GLY A 606 -2.67 -11.11 12.04
N GLY A 607 -3.13 -11.61 13.18
CA GLY A 607 -3.18 -13.05 13.40
C GLY A 607 -3.53 -13.46 14.81
N PHE A 608 -3.61 -14.77 15.00
CA PHE A 608 -3.90 -15.43 16.26
C PHE A 608 -2.69 -16.23 16.71
N PHE A 609 -2.44 -16.25 18.01
CA PHE A 609 -1.36 -17.02 18.60
C PHE A 609 -1.88 -17.81 19.80
N PHE A 610 -1.80 -19.12 19.71
CA PHE A 610 -2.19 -20.06 20.75
C PHE A 610 -0.99 -20.36 21.64
N HIS A 611 -1.12 -20.10 22.94
CA HIS A 611 -0.09 -20.32 23.94
C HIS A 611 -0.47 -21.49 24.89
N PRO A 612 0.46 -22.43 25.18
CA PRO A 612 0.21 -23.55 26.09
C PRO A 612 0.03 -23.17 27.58
N THR A 613 0.58 -22.06 28.07
CA THR A 613 0.80 -21.84 29.51
C THR A 613 -0.28 -20.95 30.16
N PRO A 614 -0.60 -21.13 31.47
CA PRO A 614 -1.44 -20.21 32.22
C PRO A 614 -0.84 -18.79 32.27
N TYR A 615 -1.72 -17.80 32.43
CA TYR A 615 -1.52 -16.36 32.24
C TYR A 615 -0.29 -15.75 32.95
N ASP A 616 0.21 -16.35 34.04
CA ASP A 616 1.23 -15.76 34.91
C ASP A 616 2.60 -15.58 34.21
N GLU A 617 2.89 -16.31 33.13
CA GLU A 617 4.12 -16.13 32.33
C GLU A 617 3.94 -15.13 31.17
N ILE A 618 2.70 -14.71 30.89
CA ILE A 618 2.33 -13.83 29.77
C ILE A 618 2.41 -12.35 30.17
N GLU A 619 2.68 -12.02 31.44
CA GLU A 619 2.82 -10.63 31.91
C GLU A 619 3.89 -9.82 31.15
N CYS A 620 4.81 -10.49 30.44
CA CYS A 620 5.79 -9.85 29.56
C CYS A 620 5.22 -9.35 28.22
N LEU A 621 3.98 -9.71 27.86
CA LEU A 621 3.31 -9.21 26.66
C LEU A 621 2.62 -7.89 26.97
N ILE A 622 3.12 -6.82 26.36
CA ILE A 622 2.50 -5.50 26.48
C ILE A 622 1.29 -5.47 25.56
N SER A 623 0.12 -5.26 26.15
CA SER A 623 -1.05 -4.78 25.42
C SER A 623 -1.13 -3.27 25.62
N PRO A 624 -0.88 -2.45 24.57
CA PRO A 624 -1.03 -1.01 24.69
C PRO A 624 -2.42 -0.60 25.19
N LEU A 625 -3.45 -1.43 24.96
CA LEU A 625 -4.79 -1.22 25.45
C LEU A 625 -4.92 -1.38 26.98
N THR A 626 -4.20 -2.31 27.61
CA THR A 626 -4.23 -2.44 29.07
C THR A 626 -3.55 -1.26 29.74
N ASP A 627 -2.49 -0.72 29.13
CA ASP A 627 -1.69 0.35 29.73
C ASP A 627 -2.27 1.76 29.48
N SER A 628 -2.99 1.96 28.36
CA SER A 628 -3.48 3.30 27.97
C SER A 628 -4.97 3.55 28.22
N ALA A 629 -5.80 2.51 28.31
CA ALA A 629 -7.26 2.66 28.34
C ALA A 629 -7.93 2.09 29.61
N ASP A 630 -7.17 1.52 30.56
CA ASP A 630 -7.71 0.79 31.73
C ASP A 630 -8.72 -0.32 31.35
N ILE A 631 -8.64 -0.83 30.11
CA ILE A 631 -9.53 -1.90 29.64
C ILE A 631 -8.86 -3.25 29.94
N ARG A 632 -9.43 -4.01 30.87
CA ARG A 632 -9.05 -5.39 31.15
C ARG A 632 -9.99 -6.35 30.43
N ILE A 633 -9.45 -7.22 29.59
CA ILE A 633 -10.21 -8.33 29.01
C ILE A 633 -10.40 -9.38 30.10
N THR A 634 -11.63 -9.58 30.57
CA THR A 634 -11.95 -10.63 31.55
C THR A 634 -12.74 -11.73 30.87
N ASP A 635 -12.16 -12.94 30.81
CA ASP A 635 -12.82 -14.19 30.43
C ASP A 635 -13.55 -14.20 29.07
N LEU A 636 -13.06 -13.42 28.10
CA LEU A 636 -13.61 -13.43 26.74
C LEU A 636 -13.16 -14.70 26.00
N HIS A 637 -14.09 -15.60 25.72
CA HIS A 637 -13.81 -16.86 25.05
C HIS A 637 -14.21 -16.79 23.58
N LEU A 638 -13.33 -17.28 22.69
CA LEU A 638 -13.53 -17.32 21.24
C LEU A 638 -14.86 -17.93 20.80
N LYS A 639 -15.39 -18.92 21.54
CA LYS A 639 -16.68 -19.56 21.21
C LYS A 639 -17.87 -18.60 21.32
N ASN A 640 -17.75 -17.55 22.14
CA ASN A 640 -18.82 -16.58 22.40
C ASN A 640 -18.82 -15.43 21.39
N LEU A 641 -17.76 -15.29 20.59
CA LEU A 641 -17.65 -14.26 19.57
C LEU A 641 -18.25 -14.75 18.26
N ASP A 642 -19.06 -13.96 17.58
CA ASP A 642 -19.41 -14.30 16.21
C ASP A 642 -18.23 -14.04 15.24
N GLU A 643 -18.41 -14.44 13.99
CA GLU A 643 -17.41 -14.29 12.93
C GLU A 643 -17.03 -12.83 12.65
N GLN A 644 -18.00 -11.92 12.73
CA GLN A 644 -17.81 -10.50 12.45
C GLN A 644 -17.11 -9.80 13.62
N GLU A 645 -17.48 -10.12 14.85
CA GLU A 645 -16.81 -9.69 16.07
C GLU A 645 -15.35 -10.13 16.07
N LEU A 646 -15.08 -11.38 15.68
CA LEU A 646 -13.73 -11.91 15.59
C LEU A 646 -12.89 -11.17 14.54
N LEU A 647 -13.45 -10.93 13.35
CA LEU A 647 -12.83 -10.10 12.31
C LEU A 647 -12.58 -8.67 12.79
N ASN A 648 -13.50 -8.09 13.55
CA ASN A 648 -13.35 -6.74 14.08
C ASN A 648 -12.25 -6.65 15.13
N LEU A 649 -12.13 -7.66 16.01
CA LEU A 649 -11.06 -7.75 17.00
C LEU A 649 -9.69 -7.91 16.34
N SER A 650 -9.62 -8.65 15.23
CA SER A 650 -8.36 -8.89 14.51
C SER A 650 -7.92 -7.75 13.60
N ARG A 651 -8.71 -6.67 13.44
CA ARG A 651 -8.38 -5.53 12.57
C ARG A 651 -7.29 -4.62 13.09
N GLY A 652 -7.07 -4.55 14.40
CA GLY A 652 -6.03 -3.68 14.93
C GLY A 652 -4.66 -4.33 14.83
N LYS A 653 -3.62 -3.50 14.69
CA LYS A 653 -2.24 -3.95 14.56
C LYS A 653 -1.85 -4.82 15.77
N GLY A 654 -1.15 -5.93 15.52
CA GLY A 654 -0.68 -6.86 16.55
C GLY A 654 -1.41 -8.20 16.57
N THR A 655 -1.11 -9.01 17.58
CA THR A 655 -1.55 -10.40 17.68
C THR A 655 -2.67 -10.56 18.71
N ILE A 656 -3.67 -11.39 18.41
CA ILE A 656 -4.62 -11.88 19.42
C ILE A 656 -4.01 -13.14 20.04
N VAL A 657 -3.77 -13.10 21.36
CA VAL A 657 -3.20 -14.24 22.09
C VAL A 657 -4.31 -15.01 22.78
N LEU A 658 -4.34 -16.31 22.55
CA LEU A 658 -5.32 -17.26 23.06
C LEU A 658 -4.60 -18.31 23.92
N ASP A 659 -5.23 -18.79 24.98
CA ASP A 659 -4.84 -20.09 25.54
C ASP A 659 -5.35 -21.24 24.67
N TYR A 660 -4.87 -22.47 24.91
CA TYR A 660 -5.32 -23.66 24.18
C TYR A 660 -6.79 -24.02 24.40
N GLN A 661 -7.47 -23.38 25.36
CA GLN A 661 -8.92 -23.50 25.57
C GLN A 661 -9.72 -22.43 24.80
N GLY A 662 -9.04 -21.50 24.11
CA GLY A 662 -9.66 -20.45 23.32
C GLY A 662 -10.12 -19.24 24.13
N THR A 663 -9.56 -19.01 25.32
CA THR A 663 -9.75 -17.78 26.09
C THR A 663 -8.78 -16.73 25.58
N ILE A 664 -9.28 -15.55 25.20
CA ILE A 664 -8.46 -14.41 24.79
C ILE A 664 -7.74 -13.87 26.03
N LYS A 665 -6.41 -13.89 25.98
CA LYS A 665 -5.53 -13.37 27.03
C LYS A 665 -5.04 -11.96 26.72
N ALA A 666 -4.81 -11.66 25.46
CA ALA A 666 -4.38 -10.33 25.02
C ALA A 666 -4.90 -10.01 23.62
N ILE A 667 -5.12 -8.72 23.37
CA ILE A 667 -5.44 -8.16 22.05
C ILE A 667 -4.38 -7.09 21.75
N HIS A 668 -3.97 -6.98 20.49
CA HIS A 668 -2.85 -6.14 20.06
C HIS A 668 -1.57 -6.41 20.85
N ALA A 669 -1.31 -7.69 21.11
CA ALA A 669 -0.10 -8.08 21.81
C ALA A 669 1.11 -7.85 20.89
N TYR A 670 2.13 -7.20 21.45
CA TYR A 670 3.45 -7.08 20.84
C TYR A 670 4.49 -7.72 21.76
N CYS A 671 5.36 -8.55 21.20
CA CYS A 671 6.61 -8.91 21.86
C CYS A 671 7.56 -7.72 21.71
N LEU A 672 7.72 -6.88 22.74
CA LEU A 672 8.83 -5.95 22.73
C LEU A 672 10.13 -6.76 22.97
N PRO A 673 11.17 -6.60 22.13
CA PRO A 673 12.53 -6.64 22.66
C PRO A 673 12.67 -5.45 23.62
N ASP A 674 13.58 -5.56 24.59
CA ASP A 674 13.96 -4.49 25.52
C ASP A 674 13.85 -3.10 24.86
N ALA A 675 13.15 -2.15 25.50
CA ALA A 675 12.54 -0.95 24.89
C ALA A 675 13.52 -0.05 24.08
N ASN A 676 14.81 -0.32 24.14
CA ASN A 676 15.89 0.36 23.43
C ASN A 676 16.08 -0.10 21.96
N HIS A 677 15.59 -1.27 21.53
CA HIS A 677 15.83 -1.79 20.17
C HIS A 677 14.75 -1.48 19.12
N LEU A 678 13.63 -0.83 19.49
CA LEU A 678 12.51 -0.58 18.56
C LEU A 678 12.74 0.49 17.50
N LYS A 679 13.83 1.26 17.57
CA LYS A 679 13.99 2.44 16.70
C LYS A 679 14.51 2.16 15.29
N ALA A 680 14.89 0.91 14.94
CA ALA A 680 15.71 0.67 13.74
C ALA A 680 15.27 -0.44 12.75
N GLY A 681 14.22 -1.25 12.98
CA GLY A 681 14.11 -2.51 12.21
C GLY A 681 12.73 -3.04 11.77
N LEU A 682 11.64 -2.27 11.87
CA LEU A 682 10.32 -2.74 11.43
C LEU A 682 9.96 -2.23 10.02
N GLU A 683 10.68 -2.70 9.01
CA GLU A 683 10.29 -2.53 7.60
C GLU A 683 9.72 -3.85 7.03
N ALA A 684 8.64 -3.74 6.23
CA ALA A 684 7.95 -4.71 5.34
C ALA A 684 7.63 -6.17 5.79
N ASN A 685 8.19 -6.69 6.89
CA ASN A 685 7.97 -8.05 7.40
C ASN A 685 7.70 -8.09 8.92
N GLY A 686 7.37 -6.93 9.50
CA GLY A 686 7.35 -6.73 10.96
C GLY A 686 6.47 -7.73 11.71
N ASN A 687 5.28 -8.03 11.19
CA ASN A 687 4.37 -8.97 11.85
C ASN A 687 4.89 -10.40 11.82
N VAL A 688 5.39 -10.89 10.68
CA VAL A 688 5.92 -12.26 10.58
C VAL A 688 7.11 -12.46 11.54
N GLN A 689 8.03 -11.48 11.58
CA GLN A 689 9.18 -11.55 12.50
C GLN A 689 8.75 -11.47 13.96
N LEU A 690 7.81 -10.58 14.30
CA LEU A 690 7.25 -10.48 15.65
C LEU A 690 6.65 -11.82 16.10
N PHE A 691 5.89 -12.47 15.23
CA PHE A 691 5.29 -13.76 15.52
C PHE A 691 6.34 -14.89 15.63
N LYS A 692 7.40 -14.87 14.82
CA LYS A 692 8.54 -15.79 14.99
C LYS A 692 9.23 -15.58 16.34
N GLN A 693 9.41 -14.34 16.77
CA GLN A 693 9.99 -14.03 18.08
C GLN A 693 9.07 -14.46 19.23
N LEU A 694 7.75 -14.24 19.11
CA LEU A 694 6.74 -14.78 20.03
C LEU A 694 6.88 -16.30 20.12
N HIS A 695 6.82 -16.99 18.97
CA HIS A 695 6.97 -18.43 18.89
C HIS A 695 8.27 -18.93 19.54
N GLN A 696 9.41 -18.30 19.24
CA GLN A 696 10.71 -18.66 19.84
C GLN A 696 10.78 -18.42 21.36
N LYS A 697 10.12 -17.37 21.88
CA LYS A 697 10.18 -17.02 23.30
C LYS A 697 9.22 -17.83 24.16
N ILE A 698 7.97 -17.96 23.73
CA ILE A 698 6.88 -18.51 24.56
C ILE A 698 6.33 -19.85 24.03
N GLY A 699 6.82 -20.32 22.87
CA GLY A 699 6.30 -21.52 22.21
C GLY A 699 4.86 -21.36 21.74
N GLY A 700 4.32 -22.38 21.07
CA GLY A 700 2.91 -22.43 20.69
C GLY A 700 2.65 -22.28 19.20
N VAL A 701 1.40 -22.02 18.82
CA VAL A 701 0.96 -22.06 17.41
C VAL A 701 0.49 -20.69 16.96
N GLY A 702 1.13 -20.13 15.94
CA GLY A 702 0.70 -18.89 15.30
C GLY A 702 -0.04 -19.15 13.99
N ILE A 703 -1.12 -18.44 13.74
CA ILE A 703 -1.72 -18.31 12.40
C ILE A 703 -1.81 -16.83 12.11
N LEU A 704 -1.08 -16.37 11.10
CA LEU A 704 -1.01 -14.95 10.78
C LEU A 704 -1.13 -14.70 9.30
N ILE A 705 -1.44 -13.45 8.97
CA ILE A 705 -1.49 -12.96 7.62
C ILE A 705 -0.54 -11.78 7.42
N ALA A 706 0.30 -11.89 6.40
CA ALA A 706 1.22 -10.84 5.98
C ALA A 706 0.51 -9.81 5.07
N GLU A 707 1.14 -8.65 4.86
CA GLU A 707 0.58 -7.57 4.03
C GLU A 707 0.27 -8.00 2.59
N ASN A 708 1.00 -9.01 2.09
CA ASN A 708 0.79 -9.60 0.77
C ASN A 708 -0.35 -10.64 0.73
N GLY A 709 -1.09 -10.82 1.83
CA GLY A 709 -2.19 -11.76 1.94
C GLY A 709 -1.76 -13.22 2.14
N THR A 710 -0.46 -13.48 2.31
CA THR A 710 0.07 -14.83 2.61
C THR A 710 -0.31 -15.23 4.02
N ILE A 711 -0.89 -16.42 4.16
CA ILE A 711 -1.22 -17.01 5.46
C ILE A 711 -0.04 -17.88 5.88
N THR A 712 0.55 -17.54 7.02
CA THR A 712 1.66 -18.28 7.61
C THR A 712 1.20 -18.98 8.88
N ILE A 713 1.44 -20.29 8.94
CA ILE A 713 1.29 -21.08 10.16
C ILE A 713 2.68 -21.23 10.78
N LEU A 714 2.81 -20.92 12.07
CA LEU A 714 4.02 -21.11 12.84
C LEU A 714 3.78 -22.23 13.84
N THR A 715 4.60 -23.27 13.74
CA THR A 715 4.64 -24.44 14.62
C THR A 715 6.08 -24.72 15.04
N ASP A 716 6.28 -25.58 16.03
CA ASP A 716 7.62 -25.93 16.54
C ASP A 716 8.50 -26.66 15.48
N ASN A 717 7.86 -27.23 14.46
CA ASN A 717 8.49 -27.78 13.24
C ASN A 717 8.21 -26.88 12.05
#